data_AF-A0A8H6UJQ0-F1
#
_entry.id   AF-A0A8H6UJQ0-F1
#
_cell.length_a   1.000
_cell.length_b   1.000
_cell.length_c   1.000
_cell.angle_alpha   90.00
_cell.angle_beta   90.00
_cell.angle_gamma   90.00
#
_symmetry.space_group_name_H-M   'P 1'
#
loop_
_entity.id
_entity.type
_entity.pdbx_description
1 polymer ?
#
loop_
_entity_poly.entity_id
_entity_poly.type
_entity_poly.pdbx_seq_one_letter_code
_entity_poly.pdbx_strand_id
1 'polypeptide(L)'
;MSSTALEQDPTPKDIVDREREEKERKAKEDAEQSQLPYKWTQTIRDVDVTIPVPANIKGRDLDVVLTKTKIKVAIKGQEAFIEGDLPHPIIVDESSWTLETTSQPPGKEVSVHLDKVNKMEWWAHVVTTAPKIDVSKITPENSSLSDLDGETRAMVEKMMYDQRQKEMGGMTSDEQRKMDILKKFQAEHPADDHPSKAQPIEPDRHLLFGIVISVHPYQPAKAIFEAHLKARLENTAQSSEGTMLPFPETSVSPQAADRTQLKTNPRLSGPSGPLQGRKSLFRVPMYRSSGTGPSNSERSTKRVYHARRPHHKSRSGCLACKRRRVKCDETQPHCLRCQKHGITCVYAGPECPANERGIVSLFIDKKPELISPNSSQYSMYLLEVAEKIDELLQLGSKKRYPSDAVRALHHFHHATAPTIATQRTQILLRTQLIQLAFNTPLLMHTVIAVATTHLRCVVPDNTAYKMAEAYHWQQAISQYSKELGCAVGPHNMDALFSTCLLTTINAFQLEEYNPRKSFVFSDDPQALSWLTLQGGLRHLLGLTRPWLSISMWWEVFMENHYESQAFDDPPPGWEGLHPELADICGIDDTTTEESNPYLVPLRMLTVLLQSERSSKSFSKYTNFMGRLLPSFWAQLAKKDPPALIIISWWLAVFDSARCWWAETRVRSECAAICMYLENSEDPRILRLLEFPAEVCGYLLKHVQERAELEAPLFIPYEPCQLETDI
;
A
#
# COMPACT_ATOMS: atom_id res chain seq x y z
N MET A 1 30.70 -66.42 19.53
CA MET A 1 29.34 -66.38 20.10
C MET A 1 29.28 -65.28 21.13
N SER A 2 28.72 -64.12 20.80
CA SER A 2 28.08 -63.25 21.78
C SER A 2 27.02 -62.45 21.03
N SER A 3 25.77 -62.65 21.46
CA SER A 3 24.54 -62.21 20.81
C SER A 3 24.28 -60.73 21.11
N THR A 4 24.38 -59.87 20.10
CA THR A 4 23.83 -58.51 20.14
C THR A 4 22.32 -58.61 20.03
N ALA A 5 21.63 -58.33 21.14
CA ALA A 5 20.18 -58.22 21.20
C ALA A 5 19.72 -57.06 20.28
N LEU A 6 18.86 -57.39 19.32
CA LEU A 6 18.11 -56.41 18.53
C LEU A 6 17.05 -55.81 19.45
N GLU A 7 17.17 -54.51 19.75
CA GLU A 7 16.13 -53.73 20.41
C GLU A 7 14.87 -53.75 19.54
N GLN A 8 13.77 -54.26 20.09
CA GLN A 8 12.46 -54.27 19.45
C GLN A 8 11.81 -52.89 19.62
N ASP A 9 11.22 -52.35 18.54
CA ASP A 9 10.48 -51.10 18.58
C ASP A 9 9.36 -51.13 19.64
N PRO A 10 9.20 -50.06 20.44
CA PRO A 10 8.28 -50.04 21.57
C PRO A 10 6.83 -50.20 21.10
N THR A 11 6.06 -51.05 21.80
CA THR A 11 4.67 -51.28 21.44
C THR A 11 3.81 -50.05 21.77
N PRO A 12 2.65 -49.86 21.10
CA PRO A 12 1.77 -48.71 21.34
C PRO A 12 1.30 -48.55 22.80
N LYS A 13 1.32 -49.62 23.60
CA LYS A 13 1.04 -49.56 25.04
C LYS A 13 2.20 -48.95 25.83
N ASP A 14 3.44 -49.29 25.49
CA ASP A 14 4.64 -48.74 26.12
C ASP A 14 4.76 -47.23 25.88
N ILE A 15 4.25 -46.75 24.74
CA ILE A 15 4.20 -45.31 24.42
C ILE A 15 3.20 -44.58 25.33
N VAL A 16 2.00 -45.13 25.50
CA VAL A 16 0.95 -44.51 26.33
C VAL A 16 1.32 -44.53 27.82
N ASP A 17 1.94 -45.59 28.30
CA ASP A 17 2.40 -45.68 29.69
C ASP A 17 3.56 -44.70 29.97
N ARG A 18 4.50 -44.55 29.03
CA ARG A 18 5.55 -43.52 29.09
C ARG A 18 4.97 -42.11 29.09
N GLU A 19 4.00 -41.80 28.23
CA GLU A 19 3.33 -40.49 28.19
C GLU A 19 2.64 -40.15 29.53
N ARG A 20 2.06 -41.14 30.19
CA ARG A 20 1.43 -40.97 31.50
C ARG A 20 2.46 -40.68 32.59
N GLU A 21 3.53 -41.47 32.67
CA GLU A 21 4.62 -41.26 33.64
C GLU A 21 5.29 -39.89 33.44
N GLU A 22 5.45 -39.44 32.19
CA GLU A 22 5.99 -38.13 31.88
C GLU A 22 5.08 -36.98 32.30
N LYS A 23 3.76 -37.15 32.13
CA LYS A 23 2.77 -36.17 32.60
C LYS A 23 2.76 -36.06 34.13
N GLU A 24 2.90 -37.18 34.83
CA GLU A 24 2.98 -37.22 36.30
C GLU A 24 4.29 -36.58 36.81
N ARG A 25 5.43 -36.81 36.15
CA ARG A 25 6.71 -36.15 36.48
C ARG A 25 6.67 -34.64 36.23
N LYS A 26 6.15 -34.20 35.08
CA LYS A 26 5.99 -32.78 34.76
C LYS A 26 5.08 -32.07 35.76
N ALA A 27 3.97 -32.70 36.17
CA ALA A 27 3.10 -32.14 37.19
C ALA A 27 3.78 -31.98 38.56
N LYS A 28 4.73 -32.87 38.89
CA LYS A 28 5.54 -32.77 40.10
C LYS A 28 6.56 -31.62 40.00
N GLU A 29 7.23 -31.47 38.86
CA GLU A 29 8.15 -30.36 38.59
C GLU A 29 7.42 -29.01 38.63
N ASP A 30 6.24 -28.90 38.00
CA ASP A 30 5.40 -27.70 38.04
C ASP A 30 4.92 -27.39 39.48
N ALA A 31 4.62 -28.42 40.28
CA ALA A 31 4.26 -28.25 41.69
C ALA A 31 5.43 -27.74 42.54
N GLU A 32 6.65 -28.21 42.30
CA GLU A 32 7.87 -27.73 42.98
C GLU A 32 8.22 -26.30 42.57
N GLN A 33 8.10 -25.94 41.28
CA GLN A 33 8.35 -24.59 40.78
C GLN A 33 7.28 -23.58 41.24
N SER A 34 6.01 -24.00 41.37
CA SER A 34 4.94 -23.11 41.84
C SER A 34 5.02 -22.73 43.32
N GLN A 35 5.87 -23.40 44.11
CA GLN A 35 6.14 -23.05 45.50
C GLN A 35 7.19 -21.94 45.67
N LEU A 36 7.89 -21.55 44.59
CA LEU A 36 8.88 -20.49 44.64
C LEU A 36 8.19 -19.11 44.82
N PRO A 37 8.79 -18.18 45.57
CA PRO A 37 8.27 -16.83 45.74
C PRO A 37 8.40 -15.96 44.48
N TYR A 38 8.93 -16.51 43.39
CA TYR A 38 9.15 -15.86 42.11
C TYR A 38 8.80 -16.80 40.96
N LYS A 39 8.45 -16.24 39.80
CA LYS A 39 8.31 -16.96 38.53
C LYS A 39 9.49 -16.63 37.64
N TRP A 40 9.87 -17.55 36.76
CA TRP A 40 10.93 -17.28 35.82
C TRP A 40 10.70 -18.01 34.50
N THR A 41 11.21 -17.41 33.43
CA THR A 41 11.23 -17.94 32.08
C THR A 41 12.62 -17.72 31.50
N GLN A 42 12.99 -18.46 30.48
CA GLN A 42 14.28 -18.28 29.82
C GLN A 42 14.17 -18.57 28.33
N THR A 43 15.04 -17.93 27.57
CA THR A 43 15.40 -18.37 26.23
C THR A 43 16.81 -18.97 26.26
N ILE A 44 17.32 -19.39 25.10
CA ILE A 44 18.73 -19.81 25.00
C ILE A 44 19.71 -18.64 25.28
N ARG A 45 19.25 -17.38 25.22
CA ARG A 45 20.09 -16.17 25.35
C ARG A 45 19.94 -15.43 26.67
N ASP A 46 18.76 -15.47 27.29
CA ASP A 46 18.43 -14.65 28.46
C ASP A 46 17.54 -15.41 29.47
N VAL A 47 17.39 -14.81 30.66
CA VAL A 47 16.52 -15.29 31.74
C VAL A 47 15.71 -14.11 32.28
N ASP A 48 14.40 -14.27 32.37
CA ASP A 48 13.49 -13.30 32.97
C ASP A 48 12.92 -13.84 34.28
N VAL A 49 12.93 -13.02 35.34
CA VAL A 49 12.43 -13.36 36.67
C VAL A 49 11.37 -12.33 37.07
N THR A 50 10.18 -12.79 37.44
CA THR A 50 9.03 -11.96 37.83
C THR A 50 8.64 -12.24 39.29
N ILE A 51 8.61 -11.20 40.11
CA ILE A 51 8.30 -11.28 41.55
C ILE A 51 7.10 -10.38 41.87
N PRO A 52 5.97 -10.93 42.34
CA PRO A 52 4.82 -10.12 42.75
C PRO A 52 5.12 -9.39 44.05
N VAL A 53 4.87 -8.08 44.09
CA VAL A 53 5.07 -7.22 45.27
C VAL A 53 3.82 -6.39 45.60
N PRO A 54 3.61 -6.01 46.88
CA PRO A 54 2.47 -5.16 47.27
C PRO A 54 2.44 -3.80 46.54
N ALA A 55 1.24 -3.31 46.21
CA ALA A 55 1.05 -2.11 45.39
C ALA A 55 1.62 -0.81 45.99
N ASN A 56 1.85 -0.78 47.31
CA ASN A 56 2.39 0.38 48.04
C ASN A 56 3.92 0.52 47.94
N ILE A 57 4.64 -0.49 47.42
CA ILE A 57 6.10 -0.47 47.29
C ILE A 57 6.54 0.46 46.14
N LYS A 58 7.58 1.27 46.35
CA LYS A 58 8.23 2.09 45.33
C LYS A 58 9.65 1.57 45.08
N GLY A 59 10.24 1.89 43.92
CA GLY A 59 11.58 1.41 43.56
C GLY A 59 12.67 1.69 44.60
N ARG A 60 12.56 2.80 45.35
CA ARG A 60 13.50 3.15 46.44
C ARG A 60 13.45 2.21 47.65
N ASP A 61 12.35 1.49 47.81
CA ASP A 61 12.10 0.56 48.92
C ASP A 61 12.59 -0.87 48.57
N LEU A 62 13.06 -1.09 47.34
CA LEU A 62 13.67 -2.34 46.87
C LEU A 62 15.19 -2.31 47.02
N ASP A 63 15.76 -3.47 47.30
CA ASP A 63 17.19 -3.77 47.32
C ASP A 63 17.46 -4.84 46.24
N VAL A 64 17.85 -4.38 45.04
CA VAL A 64 18.15 -5.22 43.88
C VAL A 64 19.65 -5.14 43.60
N VAL A 65 20.35 -6.26 43.75
CA VAL A 65 21.79 -6.37 43.48
C VAL A 65 22.01 -7.43 42.40
N LEU A 66 22.48 -6.98 41.25
CA LEU A 66 22.89 -7.85 40.13
C LEU A 66 24.40 -7.75 39.98
N THR A 67 25.09 -8.88 40.10
CA THR A 67 26.52 -9.00 39.81
C THR A 67 26.73 -10.09 38.79
N LYS A 68 27.95 -10.21 38.25
CA LYS A 68 28.28 -11.20 37.22
C LYS A 68 27.86 -12.62 37.60
N THR A 69 27.87 -12.98 38.88
CA THR A 69 27.58 -14.35 39.35
C THR A 69 26.55 -14.42 40.48
N LYS A 70 25.93 -13.30 40.89
CA LYS A 70 24.97 -13.28 42.02
C LYS A 70 23.77 -12.40 41.72
N ILE A 71 22.62 -12.83 42.21
CA ILE A 71 21.36 -12.09 42.20
C ILE A 71 20.83 -11.95 43.62
N LYS A 72 20.35 -10.76 43.95
CA LYS A 72 19.58 -10.48 45.16
C LYS A 72 18.42 -9.55 44.83
N VAL A 73 17.21 -9.93 45.22
CA VAL A 73 16.02 -9.06 45.14
C VAL A 73 15.27 -9.15 46.46
N ALA A 74 15.22 -8.04 47.19
CA ALA A 74 14.54 -7.94 48.47
C ALA A 74 13.79 -6.61 48.61
N ILE A 75 12.80 -6.56 49.51
CA ILE A 75 12.32 -5.28 50.04
C ILE A 75 13.23 -4.90 51.22
N LYS A 76 13.64 -3.63 51.29
CA LYS A 76 14.53 -3.15 52.36
C LYS A 76 13.93 -3.45 53.74
N GLY A 77 14.63 -4.25 54.54
CA GLY A 77 14.19 -4.66 55.88
C GLY A 77 13.28 -5.91 55.92
N GLN A 78 13.06 -6.59 54.80
CA GLN A 78 12.39 -7.89 54.72
C GLN A 78 13.33 -8.98 54.19
N GLU A 79 12.90 -10.23 54.31
CA GLU A 79 13.60 -11.39 53.74
C GLU A 79 13.63 -11.29 52.20
N ALA A 80 14.73 -11.74 51.59
CA ALA A 80 14.90 -11.67 50.14
C ALA A 80 13.97 -12.66 49.43
N PHE A 81 13.35 -12.22 48.32
CA PHE A 81 12.55 -13.09 47.46
C PHE A 81 13.44 -14.06 46.67
N ILE A 82 14.60 -13.59 46.25
CA ILE A 82 15.64 -14.40 45.61
C ILE A 82 17.00 -13.87 46.05
N GLU A 83 17.84 -14.76 46.57
CA GLU A 83 19.22 -14.46 46.94
C GLU A 83 20.06 -15.71 46.69
N GLY A 84 21.10 -15.59 45.88
CA GLY A 84 21.98 -16.72 45.60
C GLY A 84 22.96 -16.50 44.46
N ASP A 85 23.80 -17.51 44.25
CA ASP A 85 24.71 -17.58 43.13
C ASP A 85 23.98 -18.05 41.87
N LEU A 86 24.21 -17.34 40.76
CA LEU A 86 23.75 -17.71 39.42
C LEU A 86 24.58 -18.92 38.94
N PRO A 87 23.98 -19.87 38.20
CA PRO A 87 24.71 -21.03 37.70
C PRO A 87 25.81 -20.67 36.69
N HIS A 88 25.60 -19.60 35.92
CA HIS A 88 26.52 -19.12 34.89
C HIS A 88 26.60 -17.59 34.90
N PRO A 89 27.70 -17.00 34.38
CA PRO A 89 27.88 -15.56 34.40
C PRO A 89 26.92 -14.82 33.47
N ILE A 90 26.49 -13.63 33.91
CA ILE A 90 25.63 -12.70 33.15
C ILE A 90 26.39 -11.44 32.70
N ILE A 91 25.88 -10.78 31.66
CA ILE A 91 26.35 -9.47 31.21
C ILE A 91 25.61 -8.41 32.04
N VAL A 92 26.26 -7.90 33.09
CA VAL A 92 25.63 -6.99 34.06
C VAL A 92 25.14 -5.70 33.39
N ASP A 93 25.88 -5.17 32.42
CA ASP A 93 25.53 -3.92 31.72
C ASP A 93 24.30 -4.08 30.79
N GLU A 94 24.01 -5.30 30.35
CA GLU A 94 22.83 -5.63 29.51
C GLU A 94 21.65 -6.16 30.35
N SER A 95 21.91 -6.50 31.62
CA SER A 95 20.89 -6.97 32.56
C SER A 95 20.18 -5.79 33.24
N SER A 96 18.87 -5.86 33.41
CA SER A 96 18.08 -4.75 33.96
C SER A 96 16.94 -5.21 34.85
N TRP A 97 16.39 -4.31 35.66
CA TRP A 97 15.19 -4.59 36.45
C TRP A 97 14.20 -3.44 36.35
N THR A 98 12.91 -3.76 36.37
CA THR A 98 11.79 -2.81 36.31
C THR A 98 10.76 -3.13 37.41
N LEU A 99 9.97 -2.12 37.78
CA LEU A 99 8.83 -2.27 38.67
C LEU A 99 7.56 -1.89 37.88
N GLU A 100 6.76 -2.88 37.52
CA GLU A 100 5.59 -2.73 36.67
C GLU A 100 4.30 -2.76 37.49
N THR A 101 3.27 -2.06 37.02
CA THR A 101 1.95 -2.04 37.68
C THR A 101 1.00 -2.95 36.92
N THR A 102 0.68 -4.09 37.49
CA THR A 102 -0.17 -5.10 36.88
C THR A 102 -1.64 -4.76 37.12
N SER A 103 -2.43 -4.69 36.04
CA SER A 103 -3.86 -4.36 36.13
C SER A 103 -4.72 -5.55 36.57
N GLN A 104 -4.26 -6.79 36.35
CA GLN A 104 -4.92 -8.02 36.82
C GLN A 104 -3.89 -9.13 37.14
N PRO A 105 -3.79 -9.60 38.39
CA PRO A 105 -4.42 -9.07 39.60
C PRO A 105 -3.87 -7.68 39.96
N PRO A 106 -4.64 -6.83 40.68
CA PRO A 106 -4.19 -5.49 41.06
C PRO A 106 -2.98 -5.58 42.00
N GLY A 107 -1.82 -5.16 41.50
CA GLY A 107 -0.56 -5.27 42.22
C GLY A 107 0.58 -4.56 41.50
N LYS A 108 1.80 -4.79 41.98
CA LYS A 108 3.02 -4.45 41.26
C LYS A 108 3.86 -5.71 41.12
N GLU A 109 4.70 -5.76 40.10
CA GLU A 109 5.65 -6.85 39.90
C GLU A 109 7.04 -6.31 39.61
N VAL A 110 8.04 -6.92 40.24
CA VAL A 110 9.45 -6.67 39.92
C VAL A 110 9.83 -7.63 38.81
N SER A 111 10.20 -7.11 37.65
CA SER A 111 10.70 -7.89 36.53
C SER A 111 12.22 -7.71 36.44
N VAL A 112 12.98 -8.79 36.42
CA VAL A 112 14.45 -8.79 36.34
C VAL A 112 14.85 -9.57 35.08
N HIS A 113 15.51 -8.88 34.15
CA HIS A 113 16.04 -9.43 32.92
C HIS A 113 17.55 -9.66 33.04
N LEU A 114 18.00 -10.88 32.77
CA LEU A 114 19.41 -11.30 32.87
C LEU A 114 19.91 -11.78 31.49
N ASP A 115 20.91 -11.11 30.93
CA ASP A 115 21.54 -11.53 29.65
C ASP A 115 22.69 -12.51 29.93
N LYS A 116 22.65 -13.70 29.32
CA LYS A 116 23.67 -14.75 29.52
C LYS A 116 24.94 -14.40 28.74
N VAL A 117 26.10 -14.57 29.38
CA VAL A 117 27.38 -14.48 28.64
C VAL A 117 27.48 -15.58 27.57
N ASN A 118 27.00 -16.79 27.90
CA ASN A 118 26.93 -17.91 26.97
C ASN A 118 25.53 -18.04 26.36
N LYS A 119 25.36 -17.54 25.13
CA LYS A 119 24.07 -17.45 24.41
C LYS A 119 23.63 -18.78 23.75
N MET A 120 24.17 -19.90 24.21
CA MET A 120 23.92 -21.27 23.71
C MET A 120 23.61 -22.27 24.85
N GLU A 121 23.24 -21.80 26.04
CA GLU A 121 23.12 -22.65 27.23
C GLU A 121 21.79 -22.45 27.98
N TRP A 122 21.10 -23.56 28.25
CA TRP A 122 19.87 -23.61 29.04
C TRP A 122 20.19 -23.77 30.53
N TRP A 123 19.58 -22.94 31.37
CA TRP A 123 19.82 -23.00 32.80
C TRP A 123 18.83 -23.94 33.47
N ALA A 124 19.29 -24.84 34.32
CA ALA A 124 18.39 -25.72 35.07
C ALA A 124 17.67 -24.99 36.22
N HIS A 125 18.16 -23.82 36.64
CA HIS A 125 17.62 -23.03 37.74
C HIS A 125 18.16 -21.60 37.65
N VAL A 126 17.49 -20.62 38.27
CA VAL A 126 17.97 -19.23 38.34
C VAL A 126 19.09 -19.07 39.36
N VAL A 127 18.94 -19.70 40.54
CA VAL A 127 19.95 -19.73 41.61
C VAL A 127 20.27 -21.17 41.95
N THR A 128 21.53 -21.45 42.29
CA THR A 128 22.02 -22.83 42.55
C THR A 128 21.30 -23.55 43.68
N THR A 129 20.61 -22.80 44.54
CA THR A 129 19.79 -23.29 45.67
C THR A 129 18.35 -23.66 45.29
N ALA A 130 17.88 -23.32 44.09
CA ALA A 130 16.51 -23.60 43.62
C ALA A 130 16.38 -24.99 42.95
N PRO A 131 15.17 -25.59 42.91
CA PRO A 131 14.93 -26.87 42.26
C PRO A 131 15.32 -26.84 40.78
N LYS A 132 16.01 -27.90 40.33
CA LYS A 132 16.50 -28.02 38.95
C LYS A 132 15.38 -28.48 38.01
N ILE A 133 15.26 -27.82 36.86
CA ILE A 133 14.45 -28.24 35.72
C ILE A 133 15.31 -29.10 34.78
N ASP A 134 14.72 -30.13 34.19
CA ASP A 134 15.38 -30.93 33.15
C ASP A 134 15.45 -30.16 31.82
N VAL A 135 16.63 -29.61 31.52
CA VAL A 135 16.88 -28.80 30.32
C VAL A 135 16.98 -29.61 29.03
N SER A 136 17.12 -30.94 29.10
CA SER A 136 17.27 -31.81 27.92
C SER A 136 16.00 -31.94 27.07
N LYS A 137 14.85 -31.54 27.64
CA LYS A 137 13.52 -31.67 27.03
C LYS A 137 12.91 -30.33 26.64
N ILE A 138 13.62 -29.23 26.86
CA ILE A 138 13.21 -27.92 26.37
C ILE A 138 13.35 -27.97 24.85
N THR A 139 12.22 -28.03 24.15
CA THR A 139 12.22 -27.90 22.68
C THR A 139 12.78 -26.53 22.32
N PRO A 140 13.94 -26.44 21.66
CA PRO A 140 14.42 -25.16 21.16
C PRO A 140 13.35 -24.59 20.23
N GLU A 141 13.14 -23.27 20.27
CA GLU A 141 12.32 -22.61 19.26
C GLU A 141 12.84 -23.06 17.88
N ASN A 142 11.97 -23.64 17.06
CA ASN A 142 12.34 -24.25 15.79
C ASN A 142 13.26 -23.30 15.02
N SER A 143 14.53 -23.68 14.93
CA SER A 143 15.51 -22.99 14.11
C SER A 143 15.01 -23.05 12.68
N SER A 144 14.54 -21.91 12.19
CA SER A 144 14.15 -21.74 10.81
C SER A 144 15.39 -22.03 9.95
N LEU A 145 15.20 -22.61 8.75
CA LEU A 145 16.24 -22.79 7.73
C LEU A 145 17.02 -21.49 7.42
N SER A 146 16.52 -20.33 7.86
CA SER A 146 17.20 -19.04 7.81
C SER A 146 18.42 -18.91 8.72
N ASP A 147 18.54 -19.73 9.77
CA ASP A 147 19.59 -19.64 10.78
C ASP A 147 20.84 -20.47 10.42
N LEU A 148 20.76 -21.25 9.34
CA LEU A 148 21.89 -22.01 8.79
C LEU A 148 22.67 -21.17 7.78
N ASP A 149 23.99 -21.32 7.78
CA ASP A 149 24.87 -20.73 6.78
C ASP A 149 24.55 -21.27 5.37
N GLY A 150 24.80 -20.45 4.35
CA GLY A 150 24.25 -20.66 3.00
C GLY A 150 24.62 -22.00 2.35
N GLU A 151 25.77 -22.57 2.71
CA GLU A 151 26.25 -23.84 2.16
C GLU A 151 25.53 -25.04 2.80
N THR A 152 25.41 -25.04 4.13
CA THR A 152 24.69 -26.07 4.89
C THR A 152 23.18 -26.02 4.59
N ARG A 153 22.62 -24.82 4.40
CA ARG A 153 21.22 -24.61 4.00
C ARG A 153 20.90 -25.25 2.64
N ALA A 154 21.76 -25.04 1.63
CA ALA A 154 21.55 -25.61 0.31
C ALA A 154 21.60 -27.15 0.33
N MET A 155 22.47 -27.74 1.17
CA MET A 155 22.55 -29.19 1.33
C MET A 155 21.30 -29.77 2.02
N VAL A 156 20.81 -29.12 3.08
CA VAL A 156 19.60 -29.55 3.81
C VAL A 156 18.35 -29.37 2.94
N GLU A 157 18.23 -28.27 2.19
CA GLU A 157 17.13 -28.05 1.24
C GLU A 157 17.13 -29.11 0.13
N LYS A 158 18.30 -29.48 -0.42
CA LYS A 158 18.44 -30.59 -1.38
C LYS A 158 17.99 -31.92 -0.78
N MET A 159 18.42 -32.23 0.45
CA MET A 159 18.06 -33.49 1.12
C MET A 159 16.55 -33.58 1.40
N MET A 160 15.92 -32.50 1.86
CA MET A 160 14.47 -32.43 2.10
C MET A 160 13.65 -32.47 0.80
N TYR A 161 14.20 -31.99 -0.31
CA TYR A 161 13.58 -32.11 -1.63
C TYR A 161 13.63 -33.56 -2.14
N ASP A 162 14.79 -34.20 -2.07
CA ASP A 162 14.98 -35.59 -2.52
C ASP A 162 14.17 -36.59 -1.68
N GLN A 163 14.00 -36.32 -0.38
CA GLN A 163 13.17 -37.16 0.50
C GLN A 163 11.68 -37.03 0.18
N ARG A 164 11.18 -35.81 -0.11
CA ARG A 164 9.80 -35.59 -0.58
C ARG A 164 9.54 -36.20 -1.96
N GLN A 165 10.51 -36.13 -2.88
CA GLN A 165 10.39 -36.78 -4.19
C GLN A 165 10.34 -38.31 -4.06
N LYS A 166 11.18 -38.91 -3.19
CA LYS A 166 11.14 -40.35 -2.92
C LYS A 166 9.81 -40.82 -2.34
N GLU A 167 9.22 -40.08 -1.41
CA GLU A 167 7.91 -40.40 -0.83
C GLU A 167 6.77 -40.29 -1.86
N MET A 168 6.90 -39.38 -2.84
CA MET A 168 5.94 -39.19 -3.92
C MET A 168 6.23 -40.07 -5.16
N GLY A 169 7.23 -40.95 -5.11
CA GLY A 169 7.65 -41.79 -6.24
C GLY A 169 8.25 -41.01 -7.41
N GLY A 170 8.66 -39.76 -7.19
CA GLY A 170 9.31 -38.87 -8.16
C GLY A 170 10.82 -39.07 -8.25
N MET A 171 11.42 -38.59 -9.33
CA MET A 171 12.87 -38.65 -9.58
C MET A 171 13.64 -37.73 -8.64
N THR A 172 14.85 -38.13 -8.27
CA THR A 172 15.74 -37.34 -7.40
C THR A 172 16.38 -36.16 -8.15
N SER A 173 16.86 -35.14 -7.44
CA SER A 173 17.47 -33.93 -8.01
C SER A 173 18.62 -34.24 -8.99
N ASP A 174 19.44 -35.26 -8.70
CA ASP A 174 20.56 -35.66 -9.57
C ASP A 174 20.10 -36.44 -10.81
N GLU A 175 18.96 -37.14 -10.76
CA GLU A 175 18.35 -37.80 -11.92
C GLU A 175 17.69 -36.78 -12.85
N GLN A 176 17.03 -35.77 -12.28
CA GLN A 176 16.46 -34.63 -13.01
C GLN A 176 17.56 -33.89 -13.78
N ARG A 177 18.69 -33.62 -13.11
CA ARG A 177 19.84 -32.96 -13.73
C ARG A 177 20.45 -33.78 -14.87
N LYS A 178 20.54 -35.10 -14.74
CA LYS A 178 21.00 -35.99 -15.82
C LYS A 178 20.04 -36.01 -17.01
N MET A 179 18.73 -36.02 -16.76
CA MET A 179 17.71 -35.95 -17.81
C MET A 179 17.76 -34.61 -18.57
N ASP A 180 17.96 -33.50 -17.87
CA ASP A 180 18.07 -32.18 -18.50
C ASP A 180 19.35 -32.04 -19.35
N ILE A 181 20.46 -32.64 -18.91
CA ILE A 181 21.70 -32.70 -19.70
C ILE A 181 21.49 -33.57 -20.95
N LEU A 182 20.83 -34.72 -20.82
CA LEU A 182 20.52 -35.60 -21.96
C LEU A 182 19.58 -34.94 -22.97
N LYS A 183 18.60 -34.17 -22.47
CA LYS A 183 17.64 -33.42 -23.29
C LYS A 183 18.30 -32.25 -24.02
N LYS A 184 19.23 -31.55 -23.37
CA LYS A 184 20.08 -30.54 -24.03
C LYS A 184 20.97 -31.18 -25.10
N PHE A 185 21.55 -32.33 -24.81
CA PHE A 185 22.39 -33.07 -25.76
C PHE A 185 21.61 -33.56 -26.99
N GLN A 186 20.36 -33.99 -26.81
CA GLN A 186 19.45 -34.36 -27.91
C GLN A 186 18.98 -33.16 -28.73
N ALA A 187 18.79 -31.99 -28.10
CA ALA A 187 18.43 -30.76 -28.81
C ALA A 187 19.58 -30.24 -29.71
N GLU A 188 20.83 -30.58 -29.38
CA GLU A 188 22.01 -30.18 -30.14
C GLU A 188 22.33 -31.12 -31.33
N HIS A 189 21.64 -32.26 -31.48
CA HIS A 189 21.83 -33.20 -32.59
C HIS A 189 20.47 -33.68 -33.18
N PRO A 190 19.78 -32.85 -33.98
CA PRO A 190 18.55 -33.27 -34.66
C PRO A 190 18.88 -34.09 -35.92
N ALA A 191 18.40 -35.34 -35.98
CA ALA A 191 18.34 -36.12 -37.21
C ALA A 191 16.91 -36.04 -37.78
N ASP A 192 16.83 -35.61 -39.05
CA ASP A 192 15.62 -35.40 -39.83
C ASP A 192 14.76 -36.65 -40.00
N ASP A 193 13.43 -36.51 -39.88
CA ASP A 193 12.50 -37.02 -40.90
C ASP A 193 11.09 -36.39 -40.77
N HIS A 194 10.62 -35.80 -41.87
CA HIS A 194 9.25 -35.32 -42.12
C HIS A 194 8.78 -36.00 -43.42
N PRO A 195 7.49 -36.35 -43.63
CA PRO A 195 6.52 -35.29 -43.94
C PRO A 195 5.01 -35.55 -43.70
N SER A 196 4.28 -34.43 -43.66
CA SER A 196 2.94 -34.17 -44.25
C SER A 196 1.66 -34.77 -43.65
N LYS A 197 0.76 -33.87 -43.22
CA LYS A 197 -0.61 -33.70 -43.80
C LYS A 197 -1.14 -32.27 -43.55
N ALA A 198 -1.42 -31.58 -44.66
CA ALA A 198 -2.25 -30.36 -44.83
C ALA A 198 -3.74 -30.68 -44.50
N GLN A 199 -4.71 -29.80 -44.24
CA GLN A 199 -5.01 -28.34 -44.38
C GLN A 199 -6.42 -28.17 -43.71
N PRO A 200 -7.11 -26.99 -43.64
CA PRO A 200 -6.73 -25.65 -44.06
C PRO A 200 -6.95 -24.56 -42.98
N ILE A 201 -6.24 -23.44 -43.15
CA ILE A 201 -6.60 -22.13 -42.58
C ILE A 201 -6.84 -21.23 -43.79
N GLU A 202 -8.06 -20.71 -43.90
CA GLU A 202 -8.44 -19.64 -44.81
C GLU A 202 -9.27 -18.60 -44.01
N PRO A 203 -9.41 -17.37 -44.51
CA PRO A 203 -9.01 -16.19 -43.77
C PRO A 203 -10.18 -15.23 -43.54
N ASP A 204 -10.52 -14.94 -42.29
CA ASP A 204 -11.39 -13.80 -41.99
C ASP A 204 -10.57 -12.59 -41.53
N ARG A 205 -10.14 -11.83 -42.54
CA ARG A 205 -10.07 -10.37 -42.45
C ARG A 205 -11.50 -9.85 -42.26
N HIS A 206 -11.62 -8.76 -41.50
CA HIS A 206 -12.84 -7.98 -41.17
C HIS A 206 -13.53 -8.36 -39.85
N LEU A 207 -13.01 -7.82 -38.73
CA LEU A 207 -13.77 -7.18 -37.62
C LEU A 207 -12.87 -6.82 -36.41
N LEU A 208 -11.67 -6.27 -36.65
CA LEU A 208 -10.76 -5.82 -35.58
C LEU A 208 -10.18 -4.41 -35.81
N PHE A 209 -10.99 -3.54 -36.42
CA PHE A 209 -10.72 -2.11 -36.50
C PHE A 209 -11.95 -1.38 -35.99
N GLY A 210 -11.80 -0.63 -34.88
CA GLY A 210 -12.88 0.13 -34.26
C GLY A 210 -13.03 -0.04 -32.75
N ILE A 211 -11.93 -0.13 -31.98
CA ILE A 211 -11.97 0.26 -30.56
C ILE A 211 -11.07 1.47 -30.42
N VAL A 212 -11.62 2.59 -30.90
CA VAL A 212 -11.25 3.96 -30.56
C VAL A 212 -11.15 4.05 -29.04
N ILE A 213 -9.95 4.31 -28.52
CA ILE A 213 -9.82 4.87 -27.17
C ILE A 213 -10.12 6.38 -27.30
N SER A 214 -11.38 6.70 -27.61
CA SER A 214 -12.06 7.64 -26.74
C SER A 214 -12.19 6.89 -25.43
N VAL A 215 -11.88 7.54 -24.32
CA VAL A 215 -12.48 7.12 -23.08
C VAL A 215 -13.97 7.39 -23.24
N HIS A 216 -14.68 6.44 -23.86
CA HIS A 216 -16.13 6.36 -23.86
C HIS A 216 -16.54 5.20 -22.96
N PRO A 217 -16.44 5.35 -21.65
CA PRO A 217 -17.38 4.72 -20.78
C PRO A 217 -18.55 5.72 -20.60
N TYR A 218 -19.73 5.24 -20.21
CA TYR A 218 -20.82 6.07 -19.65
C TYR A 218 -21.81 6.76 -20.62
N GLN A 219 -22.38 6.07 -21.62
CA GLN A 219 -23.82 6.29 -21.88
C GLN A 219 -24.72 5.53 -20.89
N PRO A 220 -24.56 4.22 -20.65
CA PRO A 220 -25.45 3.52 -19.71
C PRO A 220 -25.19 3.89 -18.25
N ALA A 221 -23.99 4.34 -17.91
CA ALA A 221 -23.63 4.61 -16.52
C ALA A 221 -23.68 6.10 -16.14
N LYS A 222 -23.73 7.04 -17.10
CA LYS A 222 -24.25 8.40 -16.88
C LYS A 222 -25.73 8.31 -16.52
N ALA A 223 -26.50 7.45 -17.19
CA ALA A 223 -27.89 7.18 -16.82
C ALA A 223 -28.01 6.52 -15.43
N ILE A 224 -27.11 5.63 -15.03
CA ILE A 224 -27.10 5.02 -13.68
C ILE A 224 -26.67 6.02 -12.60
N PHE A 225 -25.71 6.90 -12.88
CA PHE A 225 -25.27 7.96 -11.97
C PHE A 225 -26.32 9.06 -11.84
N GLU A 226 -26.90 9.53 -12.95
CA GLU A 226 -28.05 10.44 -12.94
C GLU A 226 -29.24 9.78 -12.26
N ALA A 227 -29.51 8.49 -12.47
CA ALA A 227 -30.56 7.77 -11.75
C ALA A 227 -30.25 7.60 -10.25
N HIS A 228 -28.98 7.39 -9.86
CA HIS A 228 -28.58 7.33 -8.44
C HIS A 228 -28.60 8.70 -7.78
N LEU A 229 -28.17 9.75 -8.47
CA LEU A 229 -28.19 11.14 -8.01
C LEU A 229 -29.63 11.63 -7.90
N LYS A 230 -30.48 11.29 -8.88
CA LYS A 230 -31.91 11.58 -8.88
C LYS A 230 -32.65 10.78 -7.81
N ALA A 231 -32.33 9.50 -7.61
CA ALA A 231 -32.86 8.72 -6.48
C ALA A 231 -32.37 9.22 -5.11
N ARG A 232 -31.17 9.81 -5.03
CA ARG A 232 -30.63 10.40 -3.78
C ARG A 232 -31.24 11.77 -3.50
N LEU A 233 -31.48 12.58 -4.53
CA LEU A 233 -32.19 13.86 -4.44
C LEU A 233 -33.69 13.68 -4.16
N GLU A 234 -34.35 12.68 -4.77
CA GLU A 234 -35.76 12.33 -4.50
C GLU A 234 -35.96 11.78 -3.08
N ASN A 235 -34.98 11.02 -2.54
CA ASN A 235 -35.00 10.60 -1.13
C ASN A 235 -34.71 11.73 -0.14
N THR A 236 -34.06 12.82 -0.57
CA THR A 236 -33.82 14.02 0.27
C THR A 236 -35.01 14.99 0.19
N ALA A 237 -35.73 15.01 -0.94
CA ALA A 237 -36.94 15.81 -1.12
C ALA A 237 -38.18 15.22 -0.42
N GLN A 238 -38.21 13.92 -0.12
CA GLN A 238 -39.32 13.27 0.61
C GLN A 238 -39.27 13.42 2.15
N SER A 239 -38.26 14.10 2.71
CA SER A 239 -38.18 14.36 4.16
C SER A 239 -38.40 15.82 4.59
N SER A 240 -38.88 16.70 3.70
CA SER A 240 -39.21 18.07 4.10
C SER A 240 -40.36 18.67 3.27
N GLU A 241 -41.57 18.20 3.50
CA GLU A 241 -42.78 19.00 3.26
C GLU A 241 -43.60 19.08 4.55
N GLY A 242 -43.77 20.29 5.05
CA GLY A 242 -44.45 20.57 6.31
C GLY A 242 -44.62 22.07 6.59
N THR A 243 -45.40 22.73 5.73
CA THR A 243 -46.25 23.91 6.00
C THR A 243 -45.62 25.32 5.97
N MET A 244 -45.88 26.03 4.86
CA MET A 244 -45.88 27.50 4.76
C MET A 244 -47.25 28.08 5.11
N LEU A 245 -47.28 29.25 5.76
CA LEU A 245 -48.31 30.30 5.64
C LEU A 245 -47.65 31.69 5.74
N PRO A 246 -48.26 32.76 5.17
CA PRO A 246 -47.56 33.70 4.29
C PRO A 246 -47.25 35.11 4.87
N PHE A 247 -46.40 35.82 4.12
CA PHE A 247 -45.87 37.19 4.26
C PHE A 247 -46.91 38.31 4.45
N PRO A 248 -46.45 39.51 4.88
CA PRO A 248 -46.21 40.58 3.88
C PRO A 248 -44.91 41.41 4.06
N GLU A 249 -44.24 41.62 2.92
CA GLU A 249 -43.66 42.83 2.31
C GLU A 249 -42.98 43.99 3.10
N THR A 250 -41.76 44.33 2.62
CA THR A 250 -41.12 45.67 2.44
C THR A 250 -40.67 46.45 3.70
N SER A 251 -39.55 47.20 3.80
CA SER A 251 -38.59 47.80 2.88
C SER A 251 -37.36 48.38 3.65
N VAL A 252 -36.17 48.41 3.01
CA VAL A 252 -35.15 49.50 2.95
C VAL A 252 -34.31 49.94 4.20
N SER A 253 -32.99 49.67 4.09
CA SER A 253 -31.79 50.52 4.43
C SER A 253 -31.15 50.63 5.85
N PRO A 254 -29.86 51.03 5.93
CA PRO A 254 -28.85 50.48 6.86
C PRO A 254 -28.26 51.48 7.89
N GLN A 255 -27.52 50.97 8.91
CA GLN A 255 -26.43 51.61 9.68
C GLN A 255 -25.98 50.65 10.81
N ALA A 256 -24.71 50.23 10.93
CA ALA A 256 -23.52 50.88 11.48
C ALA A 256 -23.35 50.78 13.02
N ALA A 257 -22.12 50.39 13.41
CA ALA A 257 -21.37 50.69 14.65
C ALA A 257 -21.63 49.93 15.98
N ASP A 258 -20.58 49.19 16.36
CA ASP A 258 -19.76 49.40 17.58
C ASP A 258 -20.39 49.28 18.99
N ARG A 259 -19.99 48.26 19.77
CA ARG A 259 -19.24 48.42 21.05
C ARG A 259 -19.20 47.16 21.92
N THR A 260 -17.97 46.72 22.14
CA THR A 260 -17.26 46.26 23.36
C THR A 260 -17.93 46.26 24.74
N GLN A 261 -17.40 45.33 25.58
CA GLN A 261 -17.27 45.29 27.06
C GLN A 261 -18.44 44.62 27.83
N LEU A 262 -18.28 43.92 28.96
CA LEU A 262 -17.19 43.23 29.73
C LEU A 262 -17.91 42.60 30.96
N LYS A 263 -17.26 41.68 31.70
CA LYS A 263 -17.53 41.26 33.12
C LYS A 263 -18.68 40.24 33.32
N THR A 264 -18.62 39.22 34.19
CA THR A 264 -17.74 38.87 35.33
C THR A 264 -18.05 37.43 35.80
N ASN A 265 -17.04 36.74 36.33
CA ASN A 265 -17.14 35.55 37.19
C ASN A 265 -17.48 35.96 38.65
N PRO A 266 -18.02 35.11 39.55
CA PRO A 266 -17.14 34.22 40.35
C PRO A 266 -17.74 32.87 40.86
N ARG A 267 -16.83 32.07 41.44
CA ARG A 267 -16.93 30.71 42.01
C ARG A 267 -17.47 30.63 43.46
N LEU A 268 -17.76 29.38 43.89
CA LEU A 268 -17.53 28.67 45.19
C LEU A 268 -18.81 27.90 45.62
N SER A 269 -18.88 26.71 46.25
CA SER A 269 -17.98 25.60 46.65
C SER A 269 -18.78 24.55 47.47
N GLY A 270 -18.72 23.23 47.15
CA GLY A 270 -18.92 22.00 48.00
C GLY A 270 -20.23 21.76 48.80
N PRO A 271 -20.46 20.57 49.44
CA PRO A 271 -19.65 19.33 49.56
C PRO A 271 -20.42 17.98 49.33
N SER A 272 -19.75 16.87 49.68
CA SER A 272 -19.89 15.42 49.40
C SER A 272 -20.86 14.55 50.24
N GLY A 273 -21.31 13.39 49.71
CA GLY A 273 -21.77 12.20 50.49
C GLY A 273 -22.88 11.33 49.83
N PRO A 274 -23.12 10.05 50.23
CA PRO A 274 -22.90 8.89 49.32
C PRO A 274 -24.05 7.85 49.19
N LEU A 275 -23.76 6.81 48.37
CA LEU A 275 -24.25 5.40 48.36
C LEU A 275 -25.48 4.95 47.51
N GLN A 276 -25.19 3.85 46.80
CA GLN A 276 -26.00 2.66 46.50
C GLN A 276 -27.03 2.65 45.37
N GLY A 277 -26.79 1.71 44.46
CA GLY A 277 -27.62 1.43 43.31
C GLY A 277 -28.80 0.51 43.59
N ARG A 278 -29.68 0.39 42.60
CA ARG A 278 -30.50 -0.80 42.41
C ARG A 278 -31.02 -0.88 40.98
N LYS A 279 -30.96 -2.08 40.43
CA LYS A 279 -31.64 -2.53 39.21
C LYS A 279 -33.16 -2.32 39.36
N SER A 280 -33.84 -1.88 38.31
CA SER A 280 -35.27 -2.14 38.14
C SER A 280 -35.59 -2.47 36.69
N LEU A 281 -36.04 -3.69 36.51
CA LEU A 281 -36.62 -4.25 35.28
C LEU A 281 -38.14 -3.99 35.24
N PHE A 282 -38.64 -3.92 34.00
CA PHE A 282 -40.02 -4.14 33.51
C PHE A 282 -41.16 -3.23 33.99
N ARG A 283 -41.93 -2.67 33.05
CA ARG A 283 -43.18 -3.31 32.53
C ARG A 283 -43.82 -2.45 31.42
N VAL A 284 -44.21 -3.12 30.33
CA VAL A 284 -45.05 -2.60 29.24
C VAL A 284 -46.52 -2.59 29.70
N PRO A 285 -47.27 -1.48 29.56
CA PRO A 285 -48.72 -1.50 29.67
C PRO A 285 -49.42 -1.60 28.30
N MET A 286 -50.40 -2.49 28.27
CA MET A 286 -51.32 -2.79 27.17
C MET A 286 -52.22 -1.61 26.78
N TYR A 287 -52.57 -1.61 25.50
CA TYR A 287 -53.55 -0.80 24.78
C TYR A 287 -54.97 -0.85 25.41
N ARG A 288 -55.67 0.29 25.43
CA ARG A 288 -57.12 0.39 25.66
C ARG A 288 -57.83 0.73 24.34
N SER A 289 -58.84 -0.07 24.00
CA SER A 289 -59.82 0.21 22.94
C SER A 289 -61.09 0.85 23.49
N SER A 290 -61.77 1.66 22.67
CA SER A 290 -63.18 2.05 22.82
C SER A 290 -63.88 1.95 21.44
N GLY A 291 -65.08 1.35 21.43
CA GLY A 291 -65.89 0.94 20.25
C GLY A 291 -66.50 2.10 19.44
N THR A 292 -67.28 1.88 18.38
CA THR A 292 -68.59 1.17 18.32
C THR A 292 -69.06 0.94 16.87
N GLY A 293 -69.94 -0.06 16.63
CA GLY A 293 -70.88 -0.11 15.48
C GLY A 293 -70.99 -1.45 14.72
N PRO A 294 -72.17 -1.90 14.25
CA PRO A 294 -72.68 -3.25 14.54
C PRO A 294 -73.04 -4.18 13.34
N SER A 295 -73.41 -5.44 13.68
CA SER A 295 -74.17 -6.47 12.92
C SER A 295 -73.41 -7.23 11.80
N ASN A 296 -73.51 -8.56 11.63
CA ASN A 296 -74.68 -9.43 11.74
C ASN A 296 -74.29 -10.94 11.89
N SER A 297 -75.16 -11.70 12.57
CA SER A 297 -75.43 -13.16 12.51
C SER A 297 -74.33 -14.22 12.74
N GLU A 298 -74.68 -15.12 13.67
CA GLU A 298 -73.98 -16.28 14.21
C GLU A 298 -73.81 -17.45 13.22
N ARG A 299 -72.66 -18.14 13.29
CA ARG A 299 -72.64 -19.61 13.35
C ARG A 299 -71.35 -20.16 13.97
N SER A 300 -71.52 -20.80 15.12
CA SER A 300 -70.51 -21.56 15.86
C SER A 300 -69.92 -22.71 15.04
N THR A 301 -68.60 -22.69 14.81
CA THR A 301 -67.78 -23.90 14.62
C THR A 301 -66.42 -23.71 15.30
N LYS A 302 -66.08 -24.61 16.23
CA LYS A 302 -64.79 -24.67 16.94
C LYS A 302 -63.64 -24.74 15.92
N ARG A 303 -62.78 -23.71 15.85
CA ARG A 303 -61.50 -23.81 15.13
C ARG A 303 -60.48 -24.51 16.01
N VAL A 304 -60.21 -25.76 15.69
CA VAL A 304 -59.05 -26.53 16.17
C VAL A 304 -57.78 -25.83 15.71
N TYR A 305 -56.88 -25.50 16.65
CA TYR A 305 -55.60 -24.86 16.34
C TYR A 305 -54.60 -25.93 15.88
N HIS A 306 -54.29 -25.99 14.58
CA HIS A 306 -53.17 -26.78 14.08
C HIS A 306 -51.86 -26.03 14.34
N ALA A 307 -51.01 -26.59 15.19
CA ALA A 307 -49.63 -26.10 15.35
C ALA A 307 -48.91 -26.18 14.00
N ARG A 308 -48.29 -25.06 13.58
CA ARG A 308 -47.50 -25.02 12.33
C ARG A 308 -46.31 -25.97 12.45
N ARG A 309 -46.22 -26.94 11.54
CA ARG A 309 -45.05 -27.83 11.43
C ARG A 309 -43.78 -27.00 11.20
N PRO A 310 -42.66 -27.32 11.88
CA PRO A 310 -41.38 -26.67 11.63
C PRO A 310 -40.88 -27.01 10.21
N HIS A 311 -40.55 -26.00 9.42
CA HIS A 311 -40.01 -26.16 8.06
C HIS A 311 -38.48 -26.08 8.09
N HIS A 312 -37.82 -27.01 7.39
CA HIS A 312 -36.36 -27.07 7.25
C HIS A 312 -35.82 -25.83 6.51
N LYS A 313 -34.95 -25.04 7.16
CA LYS A 313 -34.32 -23.85 6.57
C LYS A 313 -33.20 -24.30 5.64
N SER A 314 -33.17 -23.79 4.40
CA SER A 314 -32.06 -24.09 3.49
C SER A 314 -30.81 -23.33 3.97
N ARG A 315 -29.73 -24.06 4.28
CA ARG A 315 -28.49 -23.47 4.84
C ARG A 315 -27.65 -22.82 3.72
N SER A 316 -27.77 -23.32 2.50
CA SER A 316 -26.99 -22.97 1.30
C SER A 316 -27.71 -22.02 0.30
N GLY A 317 -28.79 -21.35 0.72
CA GLY A 317 -29.50 -20.41 -0.17
C GLY A 317 -28.68 -19.18 -0.57
N CYS A 318 -28.88 -18.69 -1.80
CA CYS A 318 -28.23 -17.47 -2.31
C CYS A 318 -28.56 -16.22 -1.47
N LEU A 319 -27.69 -15.21 -1.54
CA LEU A 319 -27.80 -13.97 -0.75
C LEU A 319 -29.08 -13.19 -1.05
N ALA A 320 -29.54 -13.19 -2.30
CA ALA A 320 -30.76 -12.50 -2.71
C ALA A 320 -32.03 -13.16 -2.12
N CYS A 321 -32.13 -14.49 -2.14
CA CYS A 321 -33.24 -15.22 -1.51
C CYS A 321 -33.21 -15.08 0.02
N LYS A 322 -32.02 -15.12 0.64
CA LYS A 322 -31.83 -14.87 2.07
C LYS A 322 -32.30 -13.47 2.48
N ARG A 323 -31.90 -12.42 1.74
CA ARG A 323 -32.32 -11.03 1.99
C ARG A 323 -33.84 -10.86 1.87
N ARG A 324 -34.45 -11.50 0.86
CA ARG A 324 -35.90 -11.48 0.64
C ARG A 324 -36.69 -12.39 1.59
N ARG A 325 -36.01 -13.15 2.47
CA ARG A 325 -36.62 -14.12 3.41
C ARG A 325 -37.53 -15.15 2.71
N VAL A 326 -37.15 -15.56 1.50
CA VAL A 326 -37.85 -16.60 0.70
C VAL A 326 -36.96 -17.84 0.53
N LYS A 327 -37.57 -19.02 0.39
CA LYS A 327 -36.84 -20.27 0.16
C LYS A 327 -36.07 -20.21 -1.17
N CYS A 328 -34.77 -20.51 -1.13
CA CYS A 328 -33.92 -20.67 -2.31
C CYS A 328 -34.01 -22.12 -2.79
N ASP A 329 -33.97 -22.31 -4.11
CA ASP A 329 -33.92 -23.60 -4.78
C ASP A 329 -32.49 -24.12 -5.00
N GLU A 330 -31.47 -23.34 -4.63
CA GLU A 330 -30.04 -23.72 -4.59
C GLU A 330 -29.44 -24.18 -5.94
N THR A 331 -30.14 -23.96 -7.05
CA THR A 331 -29.63 -24.19 -8.41
C THR A 331 -28.54 -23.15 -8.75
N GLN A 332 -27.45 -23.63 -9.38
CA GLN A 332 -26.31 -22.83 -9.81
C GLN A 332 -26.22 -22.84 -11.35
N PRO A 333 -25.79 -21.76 -12.03
CA PRO A 333 -25.19 -20.51 -11.50
C PRO A 333 -26.20 -19.46 -10.98
N HIS A 334 -27.49 -19.60 -11.31
CA HIS A 334 -28.56 -18.72 -10.82
C HIS A 334 -29.74 -19.54 -10.32
N CYS A 335 -30.30 -19.17 -9.17
CA CYS A 335 -31.50 -19.83 -8.69
C CYS A 335 -32.73 -19.40 -9.52
N LEU A 336 -33.65 -20.33 -9.78
CA LEU A 336 -34.82 -20.11 -10.64
C LEU A 336 -35.68 -18.94 -10.14
N ARG A 337 -35.69 -18.73 -8.82
CA ARG A 337 -36.47 -17.67 -8.19
C ARG A 337 -35.84 -16.28 -8.39
N CYS A 338 -34.51 -16.18 -8.42
CA CYS A 338 -33.80 -14.95 -8.78
C CYS A 338 -33.89 -14.66 -10.27
N GLN A 339 -33.77 -15.70 -11.11
CA GLN A 339 -33.93 -15.60 -12.56
C GLN A 339 -35.33 -15.06 -12.94
N LYS A 340 -36.39 -15.61 -12.35
CA LYS A 340 -37.78 -15.19 -12.64
C LYS A 340 -38.09 -13.74 -12.22
N HIS A 341 -37.35 -13.20 -11.25
CA HIS A 341 -37.55 -11.82 -10.79
C HIS A 341 -36.53 -10.83 -11.38
N GLY A 342 -35.60 -11.29 -12.24
CA GLY A 342 -34.56 -10.45 -12.81
C GLY A 342 -33.61 -9.87 -11.76
N ILE A 343 -33.36 -10.57 -10.65
CA ILE A 343 -32.51 -10.09 -9.55
C ILE A 343 -31.19 -10.85 -9.55
N THR A 344 -30.07 -10.14 -9.40
CA THR A 344 -28.72 -10.71 -9.34
C THR A 344 -28.60 -11.80 -8.28
N CYS A 345 -28.28 -13.02 -8.71
CA CYS A 345 -28.15 -14.19 -7.85
C CYS A 345 -26.67 -14.41 -7.49
N VAL A 346 -26.32 -14.22 -6.21
CA VAL A 346 -24.95 -14.40 -5.70
C VAL A 346 -24.98 -15.42 -4.56
N TYR A 347 -24.15 -16.45 -4.66
CA TYR A 347 -23.87 -17.39 -3.56
C TYR A 347 -22.64 -16.88 -2.81
N ALA A 348 -22.65 -16.91 -1.47
CA ALA A 348 -21.46 -16.58 -0.69
C ALA A 348 -20.38 -17.65 -0.97
N GLY A 349 -19.21 -17.24 -1.45
CA GLY A 349 -18.04 -18.12 -1.53
C GLY A 349 -17.55 -18.52 -0.14
N PRO A 350 -16.61 -19.49 -0.04
CA PRO A 350 -15.95 -19.80 1.23
C PRO A 350 -15.37 -18.51 1.83
N GLU A 351 -15.80 -18.19 3.04
CA GLU A 351 -15.60 -16.91 3.70
C GLU A 351 -14.11 -16.63 3.96
N CYS A 352 -13.57 -15.59 3.33
CA CYS A 352 -12.50 -14.80 3.95
C CYS A 352 -13.14 -13.95 5.06
N PRO A 353 -12.53 -13.84 6.25
CA PRO A 353 -13.13 -13.20 7.41
C PRO A 353 -13.24 -11.69 7.22
N ALA A 354 -14.39 -11.24 6.72
CA ALA A 354 -14.78 -9.84 6.64
C ALA A 354 -15.35 -9.38 7.99
N ASN A 355 -14.49 -9.16 9.00
CA ASN A 355 -14.84 -8.29 10.12
C ASN A 355 -13.62 -7.78 10.91
N GLU A 356 -12.63 -7.20 10.22
CA GLU A 356 -11.71 -6.26 10.88
C GLU A 356 -11.84 -4.91 10.17
N ARG A 357 -12.77 -4.08 10.65
CA ARG A 357 -12.47 -2.65 10.66
C ARG A 357 -11.31 -2.50 11.61
N GLY A 358 -10.09 -2.57 11.07
CA GLY A 358 -8.86 -2.56 11.85
C GLY A 358 -8.90 -1.40 12.85
N ILE A 359 -8.53 -1.69 14.09
CA ILE A 359 -8.41 -0.72 15.19
C ILE A 359 -7.76 0.57 14.70
N VAL A 360 -6.76 0.49 13.82
CA VAL A 360 -6.06 1.63 13.23
C VAL A 360 -6.98 2.59 12.43
N SER A 361 -7.95 2.08 11.67
CA SER A 361 -8.90 2.89 10.88
C SER A 361 -9.86 3.68 11.77
N LEU A 362 -10.32 3.09 12.87
CA LEU A 362 -11.18 3.75 13.87
C LEU A 362 -10.44 4.80 14.71
N PHE A 363 -9.11 4.72 14.79
CA PHE A 363 -8.30 5.61 15.62
C PHE A 363 -7.74 6.81 14.85
N ILE A 364 -7.35 6.65 13.57
CA ILE A 364 -6.98 7.77 12.68
C ILE A 364 -8.15 8.76 12.53
N ASP A 365 -9.38 8.25 12.44
CA ASP A 365 -10.59 9.07 12.32
C ASP A 365 -10.97 9.83 13.61
N LYS A 366 -10.51 9.37 14.78
CA LYS A 366 -11.03 9.87 16.06
C LYS A 366 -10.19 10.94 16.75
N LYS A 367 -8.88 11.06 16.49
CA LYS A 367 -8.01 12.06 17.18
C LYS A 367 -6.80 12.53 16.35
N PRO A 368 -6.97 13.50 15.44
CA PRO A 368 -5.86 14.12 14.70
C PRO A 368 -4.92 14.99 15.58
N GLU A 369 -5.28 15.25 16.84
CA GLU A 369 -4.55 16.16 17.75
C GLU A 369 -3.44 15.48 18.60
N LEU A 370 -3.19 14.18 18.44
CA LEU A 370 -2.16 13.45 19.22
C LEU A 370 -0.72 13.68 18.72
N ILE A 371 -0.51 14.60 17.78
CA ILE A 371 0.79 15.11 17.33
C ILE A 371 1.33 16.14 18.34
N SER A 372 1.28 15.82 19.64
CA SER A 372 2.09 16.51 20.63
C SER A 372 3.28 15.62 20.96
N PRO A 373 4.51 16.02 20.61
CA PRO A 373 5.72 15.18 20.68
C PRO A 373 6.08 14.61 22.07
N ASN A 374 5.34 14.96 23.14
CA ASN A 374 5.74 14.70 24.53
C ASN A 374 4.81 13.76 25.31
N SER A 375 3.93 12.98 24.66
CA SER A 375 3.11 11.97 25.35
C SER A 375 3.72 10.57 25.23
N SER A 376 3.88 9.85 26.34
CA SER A 376 4.28 8.43 26.35
C SER A 376 3.36 7.54 25.49
N GLN A 377 2.12 7.98 25.27
CA GLN A 377 1.15 7.30 24.41
C GLN A 377 1.54 7.37 22.93
N TYR A 378 2.21 8.43 22.49
CA TYR A 378 2.70 8.57 21.11
C TYR A 378 3.87 7.61 20.84
N SER A 379 4.79 7.48 21.79
CA SER A 379 5.91 6.53 21.68
C SER A 379 5.46 5.07 21.70
N MET A 380 4.47 4.71 22.54
CA MET A 380 3.90 3.35 22.54
C MET A 380 3.17 3.03 21.22
N TYR A 381 2.43 4.00 20.67
CA TYR A 381 1.74 3.84 19.39
C TYR A 381 2.71 3.71 18.20
N LEU A 382 3.79 4.50 18.18
CA LEU A 382 4.81 4.39 17.14
C LEU A 382 5.50 3.02 17.14
N LEU A 383 5.66 2.39 18.31
CA LEU A 383 6.20 1.04 18.43
C LEU A 383 5.23 -0.01 17.89
N GLU A 384 3.94 0.07 18.22
CA GLU A 384 2.92 -0.86 17.68
C GLU A 384 2.79 -0.75 16.15
N VAL A 385 2.85 0.48 15.61
CA VAL A 385 2.87 0.70 14.15
C VAL A 385 4.17 0.17 13.54
N ALA A 386 5.33 0.34 14.22
CA ALA A 386 6.60 -0.21 13.76
C ALA A 386 6.56 -1.73 13.68
N GLU A 387 6.11 -2.40 14.75
CA GLU A 387 6.02 -3.86 14.82
C GLU A 387 5.11 -4.41 13.71
N LYS A 388 3.96 -3.77 13.47
CA LYS A 388 3.05 -4.20 12.42
C LYS A 388 3.62 -4.02 11.02
N ILE A 389 4.40 -2.97 10.78
CA ILE A 389 5.09 -2.78 9.51
C ILE A 389 6.23 -3.79 9.36
N ASP A 390 7.03 -4.00 10.41
CA ASP A 390 8.14 -4.96 10.38
C ASP A 390 7.63 -6.39 10.17
N GLU A 391 6.50 -6.77 10.79
CA GLU A 391 5.80 -8.06 10.56
C GLU A 391 5.31 -8.18 9.11
N LEU A 392 4.58 -7.17 8.61
CA LEU A 392 4.05 -7.16 7.25
C LEU A 392 5.15 -7.26 6.19
N LEU A 393 6.28 -6.60 6.45
CA LEU A 393 7.42 -6.54 5.53
C LEU A 393 8.49 -7.60 5.79
N GLN A 394 8.30 -8.45 6.81
CA GLN A 394 9.27 -9.47 7.26
C GLN A 394 10.68 -8.88 7.50
N LEU A 395 10.74 -7.64 8.00
CA LEU A 395 11.99 -6.97 8.32
C LEU A 395 12.51 -7.54 9.65
N GLY A 396 13.62 -8.28 9.62
CA GLY A 396 14.22 -8.83 10.84
C GLY A 396 14.64 -7.73 11.80
N SER A 397 13.86 -7.46 12.85
CA SER A 397 14.11 -6.33 13.76
C SER A 397 14.93 -6.76 15.00
N LYS A 398 16.08 -6.12 15.19
CA LYS A 398 16.90 -6.15 16.43
C LYS A 398 17.06 -4.75 17.07
N LYS A 399 16.25 -3.73 16.72
CA LYS A 399 16.44 -2.37 17.27
C LYS A 399 15.16 -1.74 17.80
N ARG A 400 15.28 -1.16 19.01
CA ARG A 400 14.22 -0.61 19.88
C ARG A 400 13.80 0.84 19.55
N TYR A 401 14.03 1.31 18.33
CA TYR A 401 13.63 2.65 17.86
C TYR A 401 12.50 2.50 16.83
N PRO A 402 11.61 3.50 16.64
CA PRO A 402 10.61 3.46 15.58
C PRO A 402 11.31 3.13 14.26
N SER A 403 10.94 2.00 13.64
CA SER A 403 11.51 1.51 12.39
C SER A 403 11.56 2.66 11.37
N ASP A 404 12.63 2.77 10.58
CA ASP A 404 12.77 3.78 9.53
C ASP A 404 11.54 3.82 8.61
N ALA A 405 10.83 2.70 8.51
CA ALA A 405 9.56 2.54 7.82
C ALA A 405 8.41 3.37 8.43
N VAL A 406 8.29 3.48 9.76
CA VAL A 406 7.26 4.32 10.42
C VAL A 406 7.50 5.79 10.14
N ARG A 407 8.78 6.20 10.20
CA ARG A 407 9.20 7.57 9.92
C ARG A 407 8.94 7.92 8.46
N ALA A 408 9.23 7.00 7.54
CA ALA A 408 8.88 7.13 6.13
C ALA A 408 7.36 7.22 5.92
N LEU A 409 6.56 6.39 6.59
CA LEU A 409 5.09 6.44 6.48
C LEU A 409 4.51 7.77 7.00
N HIS A 410 5.01 8.27 8.13
CA HIS A 410 4.64 9.58 8.64
C HIS A 410 5.02 10.70 7.66
N HIS A 411 6.22 10.63 7.09
CA HIS A 411 6.68 11.56 6.04
C HIS A 411 5.85 11.47 4.76
N PHE A 412 5.39 10.27 4.38
CA PHE A 412 4.48 10.08 3.27
C PHE A 412 3.19 10.88 3.49
N HIS A 413 2.56 10.66 4.66
CA HIS A 413 1.28 11.26 4.99
C HIS A 413 1.33 12.80 5.10
N HIS A 414 2.34 13.35 5.76
CA HIS A 414 2.41 14.78 6.07
C HIS A 414 3.16 15.63 5.05
N ALA A 415 4.20 15.09 4.42
CA ALA A 415 5.10 15.87 3.57
C ALA A 415 5.08 15.42 2.11
N THR A 416 5.00 14.11 1.83
CA THR A 416 5.15 13.61 0.46
C THR A 416 3.85 13.66 -0.33
N ALA A 417 2.76 13.10 0.19
CA ALA A 417 1.46 13.07 -0.49
C ALA A 417 0.97 14.46 -0.96
N PRO A 418 1.12 15.55 -0.18
CA PRO A 418 0.75 16.90 -0.63
C PRO A 418 1.53 17.42 -1.84
N THR A 419 2.73 16.89 -2.09
CA THR A 419 3.63 17.37 -3.16
C THR A 419 3.47 16.62 -4.48
N ILE A 420 2.77 15.47 -4.48
CA ILE A 420 2.66 14.57 -5.64
C ILE A 420 1.25 14.43 -6.19
N ALA A 421 0.27 15.13 -5.61
CA ALA A 421 -1.15 14.94 -5.90
C ALA A 421 -1.97 16.22 -5.74
N THR A 422 -3.11 16.28 -6.43
CA THR A 422 -4.13 17.33 -6.26
C THR A 422 -4.93 17.13 -4.96
N GLN A 423 -5.68 18.14 -4.50
CA GLN A 423 -6.41 18.12 -3.23
C GLN A 423 -7.24 16.83 -3.02
N ARG A 424 -7.99 16.39 -4.04
CA ARG A 424 -8.82 15.17 -3.94
C ARG A 424 -7.96 13.91 -3.84
N THR A 425 -6.98 13.77 -4.73
CA THR A 425 -6.07 12.62 -4.73
C THR A 425 -5.25 12.56 -3.44
N GLN A 426 -4.86 13.70 -2.86
CA GLN A 426 -4.18 13.76 -1.55
C GLN A 426 -5.02 13.11 -0.45
N ILE A 427 -6.33 13.35 -0.41
CA ILE A 427 -7.23 12.73 0.57
C ILE A 427 -7.23 11.21 0.38
N LEU A 428 -7.33 10.72 -0.85
CA LEU A 428 -7.28 9.29 -1.17
C LEU A 428 -5.94 8.67 -0.73
N LEU A 429 -4.81 9.30 -1.08
CA LEU A 429 -3.46 8.83 -0.73
C LEU A 429 -3.28 8.76 0.80
N ARG A 430 -3.81 9.74 1.53
CA ARG A 430 -3.66 9.85 3.00
C ARG A 430 -4.64 9.00 3.80
N THR A 431 -5.69 8.48 3.17
CA THR A 431 -6.74 7.69 3.84
C THR A 431 -6.77 6.27 3.29
N GLN A 432 -7.45 6.06 2.16
CA GLN A 432 -7.74 4.75 1.60
C GLN A 432 -6.47 3.99 1.18
N LEU A 433 -5.49 4.69 0.58
CA LEU A 433 -4.24 4.05 0.16
C LEU A 433 -3.42 3.57 1.35
N ILE A 434 -3.24 4.39 2.39
CA ILE A 434 -2.51 3.98 3.60
C ILE A 434 -3.23 2.81 4.29
N GLN A 435 -4.56 2.84 4.36
CA GLN A 435 -5.34 1.72 4.92
C GLN A 435 -5.14 0.42 4.12
N LEU A 436 -5.10 0.50 2.79
CA LEU A 436 -4.81 -0.64 1.93
C LEU A 436 -3.37 -1.13 2.11
N ALA A 437 -2.41 -0.21 2.24
CA ALA A 437 -0.99 -0.54 2.41
C ALA A 437 -0.74 -1.44 3.62
N PHE A 438 -1.42 -1.22 4.75
CA PHE A 438 -1.30 -2.06 5.94
C PHE A 438 -1.74 -3.52 5.75
N ASN A 439 -2.46 -3.82 4.66
CA ASN A 439 -2.91 -5.16 4.31
C ASN A 439 -2.22 -5.70 3.04
N THR A 440 -1.29 -4.94 2.46
CA THR A 440 -0.70 -5.26 1.16
C THR A 440 0.79 -4.90 1.16
N PRO A 441 1.69 -5.88 1.37
CA PRO A 441 3.14 -5.64 1.47
C PRO A 441 3.72 -4.88 0.27
N LEU A 442 3.28 -5.23 -0.94
CA LEU A 442 3.61 -4.55 -2.19
C LEU A 442 3.40 -3.03 -2.09
N LEU A 443 2.22 -2.64 -1.63
CA LEU A 443 1.83 -1.25 -1.55
C LEU A 443 2.55 -0.54 -0.39
N MET A 444 2.76 -1.21 0.74
CA MET A 444 3.52 -0.65 1.86
C MET A 444 4.98 -0.35 1.46
N HIS A 445 5.65 -1.29 0.77
CA HIS A 445 6.98 -1.03 0.23
C HIS A 445 6.99 0.17 -0.73
N THR A 446 5.99 0.28 -1.60
CA THR A 446 5.88 1.40 -2.54
C THR A 446 5.72 2.74 -1.81
N VAL A 447 4.87 2.80 -0.78
CA VAL A 447 4.65 4.00 0.04
C VAL A 447 5.94 4.43 0.74
N ILE A 448 6.66 3.49 1.35
CA ILE A 448 7.92 3.76 2.03
C ILE A 448 8.99 4.18 1.01
N ALA A 449 9.06 3.53 -0.15
CA ALA A 449 10.01 3.87 -1.20
C ALA A 449 9.81 5.30 -1.72
N VAL A 450 8.56 5.70 -1.98
CA VAL A 450 8.23 7.08 -2.37
C VAL A 450 8.60 8.08 -1.28
N ALA A 451 8.30 7.78 -0.02
CA ALA A 451 8.62 8.66 1.08
C ALA A 451 10.13 8.80 1.32
N THR A 452 10.88 7.71 1.21
CA THR A 452 12.34 7.71 1.33
C THR A 452 13.00 8.42 0.15
N THR A 453 12.46 8.28 -1.07
CA THR A 453 12.88 9.06 -2.24
C THR A 453 12.71 10.56 -1.97
N HIS A 454 11.55 10.98 -1.43
CA HIS A 454 11.31 12.37 -1.05
C HIS A 454 12.24 12.85 0.08
N LEU A 455 12.49 12.00 1.09
CA LEU A 455 13.46 12.30 2.17
C LEU A 455 14.88 12.49 1.62
N ARG A 456 15.30 11.67 0.65
CA ARG A 456 16.60 11.83 -0.02
C ARG A 456 16.69 13.17 -0.76
N CYS A 457 15.61 13.62 -1.41
CA CYS A 457 15.59 14.93 -2.06
C CYS A 457 15.66 16.09 -1.08
N VAL A 458 14.97 16.00 0.06
CA VAL A 458 14.93 17.09 1.06
C VAL A 458 16.15 17.09 1.98
N VAL A 459 16.75 15.93 2.23
CA VAL A 459 17.91 15.73 3.12
C VAL A 459 18.97 14.86 2.43
N PRO A 460 19.69 15.41 1.43
CA PRO A 460 20.58 14.64 0.55
C PRO A 460 21.82 14.08 1.27
N ASP A 461 22.27 14.70 2.36
CA ASP A 461 23.50 14.30 3.07
C ASP A 461 23.36 12.97 3.84
N ASN A 462 22.13 12.46 4.02
CA ASN A 462 21.89 11.22 4.74
C ASN A 462 21.88 10.01 3.80
N THR A 463 23.01 9.31 3.74
CA THR A 463 23.19 8.12 2.90
C THR A 463 22.30 6.93 3.29
N ALA A 464 21.74 6.90 4.51
CA ALA A 464 20.85 5.83 4.94
C ALA A 464 19.57 5.77 4.10
N TYR A 465 19.06 6.92 3.63
CA TYR A 465 17.88 6.96 2.77
C TYR A 465 18.13 6.35 1.39
N LYS A 466 19.34 6.50 0.84
CA LYS A 466 19.68 5.91 -0.47
C LYS A 466 19.57 4.38 -0.43
N MET A 467 20.07 3.76 0.64
CA MET A 467 19.98 2.30 0.81
C MET A 467 18.53 1.85 1.05
N ALA A 468 17.78 2.56 1.89
CA ALA A 468 16.39 2.24 2.19
C ALA A 468 15.48 2.39 0.96
N GLU A 469 15.66 3.45 0.18
CA GLU A 469 14.97 3.69 -1.09
C GLU A 469 15.21 2.54 -2.07
N ALA A 470 16.48 2.18 -2.32
CA ALA A 470 16.83 1.11 -3.24
C ALA A 470 16.21 -0.23 -2.81
N TYR A 471 16.30 -0.55 -1.52
CA TYR A 471 15.70 -1.76 -0.96
C TYR A 471 14.19 -1.82 -1.18
N HIS A 472 13.46 -0.76 -0.80
CA HIS A 472 12.01 -0.75 -0.89
C HIS A 472 11.50 -0.69 -2.33
N TRP A 473 12.18 0.03 -3.24
CA TRP A 473 11.85 -0.03 -4.66
C TRP A 473 12.08 -1.42 -5.24
N GLN A 474 13.19 -2.07 -4.91
CA GLN A 474 13.46 -3.44 -5.38
C GLN A 474 12.37 -4.42 -4.91
N GLN A 475 11.97 -4.34 -3.64
CA GLN A 475 10.89 -5.18 -3.11
C GLN A 475 9.53 -4.85 -3.76
N ALA A 476 9.20 -3.58 -3.90
CA ALA A 476 7.97 -3.13 -4.57
C ALA A 476 7.89 -3.65 -6.01
N ILE A 477 8.95 -3.46 -6.81
CA ILE A 477 8.99 -3.90 -8.21
C ILE A 477 8.93 -5.43 -8.31
N SER A 478 9.66 -6.15 -7.45
CA SER A 478 9.64 -7.62 -7.43
C SER A 478 8.24 -8.16 -7.11
N GLN A 479 7.59 -7.59 -6.10
CA GLN A 479 6.24 -8.00 -5.70
C GLN A 479 5.19 -7.56 -6.73
N TYR A 480 5.35 -6.38 -7.35
CA TYR A 480 4.48 -5.90 -8.41
C TYR A 480 4.49 -6.87 -9.60
N SER A 481 5.68 -7.29 -10.02
CA SER A 481 5.82 -8.27 -11.10
C SER A 481 5.20 -9.63 -10.76
N LYS A 482 5.25 -10.06 -9.49
CA LYS A 482 4.60 -11.29 -9.03
C LYS A 482 3.07 -11.16 -9.04
N GLU A 483 2.53 -10.05 -8.53
CA GLU A 483 1.09 -9.78 -8.52
C GLU A 483 0.50 -9.65 -9.93
N LEU A 484 1.26 -9.09 -10.88
CA LEU A 484 0.87 -9.07 -12.30
C LEU A 484 0.83 -10.47 -12.93
N GLY A 485 1.56 -11.44 -12.39
CA GLY A 485 1.48 -12.84 -12.80
C GLY A 485 0.20 -13.54 -12.31
N CYS A 486 -0.48 -12.96 -11.32
CA CYS A 486 -1.77 -13.43 -10.82
C CYS A 486 -2.94 -12.84 -11.64
N ALA A 487 -4.14 -13.42 -11.48
CA ALA A 487 -5.33 -12.90 -12.14
C ALA A 487 -5.69 -11.50 -11.62
N VAL A 488 -5.58 -10.47 -12.46
CA VAL A 488 -5.96 -9.09 -12.11
C VAL A 488 -7.48 -9.01 -11.92
N GLY A 489 -7.92 -8.51 -10.75
CA GLY A 489 -9.34 -8.38 -10.43
C GLY A 489 -9.62 -7.49 -9.22
N PRO A 490 -10.85 -7.51 -8.67
CA PRO A 490 -11.26 -6.62 -7.57
C PRO A 490 -10.41 -6.70 -6.30
N HIS A 491 -9.76 -7.83 -6.08
CA HIS A 491 -9.00 -8.11 -4.87
C HIS A 491 -7.61 -7.45 -4.86
N ASN A 492 -7.04 -7.16 -6.03
CA ASN A 492 -5.69 -6.59 -6.16
C ASN A 492 -5.61 -5.34 -7.06
N MET A 493 -6.66 -4.99 -7.79
CA MET A 493 -6.65 -3.85 -8.73
C MET A 493 -6.24 -2.52 -8.07
N ASP A 494 -6.73 -2.23 -6.87
CA ASP A 494 -6.44 -0.96 -6.20
C ASP A 494 -4.98 -0.87 -5.76
N ALA A 495 -4.39 -2.00 -5.33
CA ALA A 495 -2.98 -2.08 -5.00
C ALA A 495 -2.10 -1.94 -6.24
N LEU A 496 -2.50 -2.58 -7.35
CA LEU A 496 -1.81 -2.49 -8.64
C LEU A 496 -1.86 -1.08 -9.21
N PHE A 497 -3.03 -0.43 -9.21
CA PHE A 497 -3.16 0.97 -9.64
C PHE A 497 -2.32 1.91 -8.80
N SER A 498 -2.43 1.80 -7.47
CA SER A 498 -1.69 2.66 -6.54
C SER A 498 -0.17 2.49 -6.75
N THR A 499 0.28 1.25 -6.90
CA THR A 499 1.70 0.96 -7.12
C THR A 499 2.16 1.46 -8.47
N CYS A 500 1.39 1.24 -9.54
CA CYS A 500 1.70 1.72 -10.88
C CYS A 500 1.85 3.25 -10.92
N LEU A 501 0.89 3.98 -10.33
CA LEU A 501 0.91 5.43 -10.28
C LEU A 501 2.11 5.96 -9.49
N LEU A 502 2.38 5.39 -8.32
CA LEU A 502 3.51 5.80 -7.46
C LEU A 502 4.88 5.42 -8.05
N THR A 503 4.98 4.31 -8.78
CA THR A 503 6.23 3.87 -9.44
C THR A 503 6.67 4.86 -10.54
N THR A 504 5.77 5.69 -11.06
CA THR A 504 6.11 6.83 -11.93
C THR A 504 7.19 7.72 -11.32
N ILE A 505 7.14 7.95 -10.01
CA ILE A 505 8.14 8.76 -9.30
C ILE A 505 9.53 8.15 -9.46
N ASN A 506 9.64 6.83 -9.30
CA ASN A 506 10.89 6.08 -9.49
C ASN A 506 11.34 6.08 -10.95
N ALA A 507 10.42 5.91 -11.89
CA ALA A 507 10.73 5.83 -13.31
C ALA A 507 11.41 7.12 -13.82
N PHE A 508 11.03 8.28 -13.28
CA PHE A 508 11.61 9.57 -13.65
C PHE A 508 12.81 9.98 -12.79
N GLN A 509 13.20 9.20 -11.78
CA GLN A 509 14.41 9.51 -11.02
C GLN A 509 15.64 9.48 -11.94
N LEU A 510 16.42 10.55 -11.89
CA LEU A 510 17.73 10.61 -12.52
C LEU A 510 18.71 11.17 -11.49
N GLU A 511 19.73 10.37 -11.12
CA GLU A 511 20.69 10.77 -10.08
C GLU A 511 21.55 11.97 -10.52
N GLU A 512 21.96 12.01 -11.79
CA GLU A 512 22.85 13.04 -12.33
C GLU A 512 22.28 13.66 -13.59
N TYR A 513 22.32 14.99 -13.66
CA TYR A 513 22.02 15.70 -14.90
C TYR A 513 23.10 15.39 -15.95
N ASN A 514 22.73 14.60 -16.96
CA ASN A 514 23.61 14.27 -18.07
C ASN A 514 22.82 14.00 -19.37
N PRO A 515 22.62 15.02 -20.22
CA PRO A 515 21.90 14.88 -21.48
C PRO A 515 22.54 13.87 -22.45
N ARG A 516 23.86 13.65 -22.37
CA ARG A 516 24.58 12.73 -23.27
C ARG A 516 24.29 11.25 -23.01
N LYS A 517 23.70 10.92 -21.86
CA LYS A 517 23.21 9.56 -21.53
C LYS A 517 21.74 9.33 -21.90
N SER A 518 21.10 10.29 -22.57
CA SER A 518 19.72 10.18 -23.02
C SER A 518 19.51 9.04 -24.03
N PHE A 519 18.27 8.57 -24.12
CA PHE A 519 17.85 7.59 -25.12
C PHE A 519 18.11 8.02 -26.56
N VAL A 520 18.15 9.33 -26.85
CA VAL A 520 18.41 9.82 -28.22
C VAL A 520 19.83 9.47 -28.69
N PHE A 521 20.77 9.33 -27.76
CA PHE A 521 22.17 8.94 -28.03
C PHE A 521 22.45 7.46 -27.76
N SER A 522 21.46 6.69 -27.33
CA SER A 522 21.59 5.27 -27.03
C SER A 522 20.89 4.42 -28.09
N ASP A 523 21.43 3.23 -28.35
CA ASP A 523 20.76 2.21 -29.18
C ASP A 523 20.10 1.12 -28.32
N ASP A 524 20.16 1.25 -26.99
CA ASP A 524 19.48 0.36 -26.06
C ASP A 524 17.95 0.56 -26.12
N PRO A 525 17.18 -0.49 -26.48
CA PRO A 525 15.72 -0.42 -26.49
C PRO A 525 15.11 -0.06 -25.12
N GLN A 526 15.83 -0.29 -24.02
CA GLN A 526 15.37 0.02 -22.65
C GLN A 526 15.61 1.48 -22.26
N ALA A 527 16.34 2.27 -23.06
CA ALA A 527 16.61 3.67 -22.72
C ALA A 527 15.34 4.54 -22.63
N LEU A 528 14.25 4.13 -23.28
CA LEU A 528 12.92 4.77 -23.21
C LEU A 528 12.02 4.21 -22.11
N SER A 529 12.46 3.23 -21.31
CA SER A 529 11.63 2.58 -20.30
C SER A 529 11.06 3.52 -19.24
N TRP A 530 11.78 4.62 -18.92
CA TRP A 530 11.29 5.63 -17.97
C TRP A 530 9.96 6.26 -18.40
N LEU A 531 9.74 6.37 -19.72
CA LEU A 531 8.54 6.95 -20.31
C LEU A 531 7.50 5.86 -20.69
N THR A 532 7.95 4.72 -21.23
CA THR A 532 7.02 3.67 -21.70
C THR A 532 6.36 2.87 -20.58
N LEU A 533 6.94 2.85 -19.37
CA LEU A 533 6.35 2.21 -18.18
C LEU A 533 4.92 2.72 -17.91
N GLN A 534 4.64 3.97 -18.27
CA GLN A 534 3.35 4.63 -18.08
C GLN A 534 2.22 4.00 -18.91
N GLY A 535 2.57 3.35 -20.03
CA GLY A 535 1.61 2.58 -20.82
C GLY A 535 1.02 1.37 -20.07
N GLY A 536 1.64 0.93 -18.97
CA GLY A 536 1.15 -0.18 -18.14
C GLY A 536 -0.23 0.10 -17.52
N LEU A 537 -0.48 1.34 -17.09
CA LEU A 537 -1.75 1.72 -16.46
C LEU A 537 -2.94 1.52 -17.41
N ARG A 538 -2.77 1.83 -18.70
CA ARG A 538 -3.79 1.63 -19.73
C ARG A 538 -4.22 0.16 -19.84
N HIS A 539 -3.26 -0.75 -19.77
CA HIS A 539 -3.54 -2.19 -19.83
C HIS A 539 -4.27 -2.65 -18.57
N LEU A 540 -3.87 -2.19 -17.39
CA LEU A 540 -4.57 -2.47 -16.13
C LEU A 540 -6.02 -2.00 -16.18
N LEU A 541 -6.26 -0.74 -16.59
CA LEU A 541 -7.61 -0.17 -16.73
C LEU A 541 -8.47 -0.98 -17.71
N GLY A 542 -7.88 -1.47 -18.80
CA GLY A 542 -8.55 -2.35 -19.76
C GLY A 542 -9.00 -3.67 -19.13
N LEU A 543 -8.12 -4.32 -18.36
CA LEU A 543 -8.41 -5.60 -17.69
C LEU A 543 -9.47 -5.46 -16.59
N THR A 544 -9.45 -4.36 -15.84
CA THR A 544 -10.33 -4.15 -14.68
C THR A 544 -11.64 -3.44 -15.02
N ARG A 545 -11.91 -3.16 -16.31
CA ARG A 545 -13.09 -2.41 -16.77
C ARG A 545 -14.41 -2.84 -16.10
N PRO A 546 -14.71 -4.14 -15.88
CA PRO A 546 -15.96 -4.56 -15.24
C PRO A 546 -16.13 -4.12 -13.77
N TRP A 547 -15.02 -3.81 -13.08
CA TRP A 547 -15.00 -3.52 -11.64
C TRP A 547 -14.53 -2.10 -11.33
N LEU A 548 -14.22 -1.29 -12.35
CA LEU A 548 -13.63 0.03 -12.15
C LEU A 548 -14.52 0.94 -11.29
N SER A 549 -15.85 0.78 -11.35
CA SER A 549 -16.81 1.56 -10.55
C SER A 549 -16.77 1.30 -9.05
N ILE A 550 -16.17 0.19 -8.61
CA ILE A 550 -16.00 -0.13 -7.18
C ILE A 550 -14.58 0.13 -6.67
N SER A 551 -13.66 0.58 -7.56
CA SER A 551 -12.30 0.95 -7.19
C SER A 551 -12.26 2.22 -6.35
N MET A 552 -11.33 2.31 -5.40
CA MET A 552 -11.08 3.57 -4.67
C MET A 552 -10.67 4.72 -5.61
N TRP A 553 -10.07 4.40 -6.75
CA TRP A 553 -9.61 5.37 -7.75
C TRP A 553 -10.72 5.85 -8.68
N TRP A 554 -11.93 5.30 -8.57
CA TRP A 554 -13.06 5.58 -9.46
C TRP A 554 -13.30 7.09 -9.66
N GLU A 555 -13.43 7.83 -8.55
CA GLU A 555 -13.73 9.26 -8.61
C GLU A 555 -12.58 10.07 -9.20
N VAL A 556 -11.33 9.67 -8.93
CA VAL A 556 -10.13 10.33 -9.48
C VAL A 556 -10.03 10.10 -10.98
N PHE A 557 -10.32 8.88 -11.45
CA PHE A 557 -10.34 8.59 -12.89
C PHE A 557 -11.48 9.33 -13.61
N MET A 558 -12.63 9.52 -12.96
CA MET A 558 -13.75 10.28 -13.53
C MET A 558 -13.52 11.77 -13.57
N GLU A 559 -12.98 12.38 -12.52
CA GLU A 559 -12.65 13.81 -12.53
C GLU A 559 -11.65 14.13 -13.66
N ASN A 560 -10.61 13.30 -13.79
CA ASN A 560 -9.68 13.39 -14.90
C ASN A 560 -10.36 13.27 -16.26
N HIS A 561 -11.35 12.39 -16.40
CA HIS A 561 -12.10 12.21 -17.65
C HIS A 561 -12.88 13.47 -18.03
N TYR A 562 -13.59 14.10 -17.09
CA TYR A 562 -14.32 15.35 -17.34
C TYR A 562 -13.37 16.51 -17.67
N GLU A 563 -12.23 16.62 -16.98
CA GLU A 563 -11.20 17.61 -17.33
C GLU A 563 -10.52 17.32 -18.68
N SER A 564 -10.54 16.05 -19.09
CA SER A 564 -9.96 15.52 -20.32
C SER A 564 -10.94 15.46 -21.49
N GLN A 565 -12.16 15.98 -21.32
CA GLN A 565 -13.21 15.87 -22.36
C GLN A 565 -12.79 16.56 -23.67
N ALA A 566 -11.88 17.55 -23.59
CA ALA A 566 -11.22 18.16 -24.74
C ALA A 566 -10.37 17.18 -25.58
N PHE A 567 -9.91 16.05 -25.01
CA PHE A 567 -9.17 15.01 -25.72
C PHE A 567 -10.06 13.91 -26.31
N ASP A 568 -11.32 13.80 -25.86
CA ASP A 568 -12.16 12.63 -26.14
C ASP A 568 -13.12 12.79 -27.34
N ASP A 569 -13.39 14.04 -27.78
CA ASP A 569 -14.18 14.39 -28.98
C ASP A 569 -13.43 15.40 -29.90
N PRO A 570 -12.28 15.04 -30.50
CA PRO A 570 -11.48 15.99 -31.27
C PRO A 570 -12.04 16.23 -32.68
N PRO A 571 -12.00 17.48 -33.20
CA PRO A 571 -12.33 17.76 -34.60
C PRO A 571 -11.34 17.06 -35.55
N PRO A 572 -11.78 16.59 -36.74
CA PRO A 572 -10.92 15.89 -37.68
C PRO A 572 -9.77 16.76 -38.19
N GLY A 573 -8.64 16.14 -38.55
CA GLY A 573 -7.51 16.82 -39.18
C GLY A 573 -6.78 17.81 -38.27
N TRP A 574 -6.35 18.93 -38.87
CA TRP A 574 -5.49 19.96 -38.24
C TRP A 574 -6.25 21.02 -37.42
N GLU A 575 -7.58 20.97 -37.37
CA GLU A 575 -8.39 22.01 -36.72
C GLU A 575 -8.04 22.15 -35.24
N GLY A 576 -7.68 23.37 -34.84
CA GLY A 576 -7.29 23.71 -33.46
C GLY A 576 -5.86 23.33 -33.06
N LEU A 577 -5.06 22.72 -33.95
CA LEU A 577 -3.65 22.37 -33.69
C LEU A 577 -2.70 23.55 -33.89
N HIS A 578 -1.53 23.48 -33.25
CA HIS A 578 -0.45 24.43 -33.50
C HIS A 578 0.07 24.28 -34.95
N PRO A 579 -0.02 25.32 -35.81
CA PRO A 579 0.23 25.19 -37.25
C PRO A 579 1.61 24.61 -37.60
N GLU A 580 2.67 25.13 -36.99
CA GLU A 580 4.03 24.66 -37.29
C GLU A 580 4.30 23.22 -36.81
N LEU A 581 3.62 22.80 -35.73
CA LEU A 581 3.75 21.43 -35.23
C LEU A 581 2.93 20.45 -36.07
N ALA A 582 1.76 20.87 -36.57
CA ALA A 582 0.98 20.08 -37.50
C ALA A 582 1.72 19.88 -38.84
N ASP A 583 2.37 20.94 -39.34
CA ASP A 583 3.15 20.90 -40.59
C ASP A 583 4.33 19.92 -40.51
N ILE A 584 5.14 19.97 -39.44
CA ILE A 584 6.28 19.04 -39.29
C ILE A 584 5.81 17.58 -39.10
N CYS A 585 4.60 17.38 -38.58
CA CYS A 585 3.98 16.06 -38.42
C CYS A 585 3.29 15.56 -39.69
N GLY A 586 3.21 16.36 -40.76
CA GLY A 586 2.48 16.02 -41.97
C GLY A 586 0.99 15.78 -41.73
N ILE A 587 0.37 16.59 -40.88
CA ILE A 587 -1.07 16.51 -40.57
C ILE A 587 -1.83 17.50 -41.45
N ASP A 588 -2.84 16.98 -42.14
CA ASP A 588 -3.77 17.73 -43.00
C ASP A 588 -5.24 17.47 -42.64
N ASP A 589 -6.17 18.05 -43.39
CA ASP A 589 -7.63 17.89 -43.23
C ASP A 589 -8.11 16.43 -43.31
N THR A 590 -7.36 15.56 -44.00
CA THR A 590 -7.73 14.16 -44.24
C THR A 590 -7.11 13.20 -43.24
N THR A 591 -6.26 13.72 -42.35
CA THR A 591 -5.48 12.92 -41.42
C THR A 591 -6.37 12.39 -40.28
N THR A 592 -6.27 11.09 -40.02
CA THR A 592 -6.99 10.39 -38.96
C THR A 592 -6.02 9.80 -37.94
N GLU A 593 -6.56 9.31 -36.82
CA GLU A 593 -5.75 8.70 -35.75
C GLU A 593 -5.08 7.40 -36.22
N GLU A 594 -5.69 6.71 -37.18
CA GLU A 594 -5.15 5.49 -37.77
C GLU A 594 -4.08 5.77 -38.83
N SER A 595 -4.17 6.90 -39.55
CA SER A 595 -3.25 7.21 -40.64
C SER A 595 -1.95 7.87 -40.17
N ASN A 596 -2.00 8.66 -39.09
CA ASN A 596 -0.84 9.41 -38.62
C ASN A 596 -0.60 9.23 -37.09
N PRO A 597 0.55 8.69 -36.67
CA PRO A 597 0.85 8.41 -35.27
C PRO A 597 1.06 9.66 -34.40
N TYR A 598 1.24 10.84 -35.00
CA TYR A 598 1.51 12.10 -34.30
C TYR A 598 0.24 12.87 -33.93
N LEU A 599 -0.90 12.57 -34.56
CA LEU A 599 -2.14 13.34 -34.41
C LEU A 599 -2.63 13.38 -32.96
N VAL A 600 -2.77 12.22 -32.32
CA VAL A 600 -3.28 12.12 -30.94
C VAL A 600 -2.32 12.80 -29.94
N PRO A 601 -1.00 12.53 -29.96
CA PRO A 601 -0.04 13.25 -29.12
C PRO A 601 -0.08 14.77 -29.33
N LEU A 602 -0.18 15.25 -30.57
CA LEU A 602 -0.18 16.68 -30.87
C LEU A 602 -1.46 17.39 -30.40
N ARG A 603 -2.63 16.76 -30.57
CA ARG A 603 -3.89 17.23 -29.98
C ARG A 603 -3.74 17.38 -28.48
N MET A 604 -3.15 16.37 -27.85
CA MET A 604 -2.99 16.39 -26.41
C MET A 604 -2.04 17.50 -25.94
N LEU A 605 -0.91 17.66 -26.62
CA LEU A 605 0.03 18.74 -26.36
C LEU A 605 -0.62 20.12 -26.52
N THR A 606 -1.47 20.31 -27.53
CA THR A 606 -2.13 21.59 -27.79
C THR A 606 -3.02 22.03 -26.61
N VAL A 607 -3.79 21.11 -26.02
CA VAL A 607 -4.58 21.38 -24.82
C VAL A 607 -3.69 21.70 -23.60
N LEU A 608 -2.54 21.04 -23.50
CA LEU A 608 -1.57 21.33 -22.44
C LEU A 608 -0.95 22.71 -22.58
N LEU A 609 -0.65 23.15 -23.80
CA LEU A 609 -0.12 24.50 -24.08
C LEU A 609 -1.11 25.61 -23.71
N GLN A 610 -2.42 25.34 -23.80
CA GLN A 610 -3.49 26.27 -23.41
C GLN A 610 -3.80 26.25 -21.90
N SER A 611 -3.30 25.25 -21.17
CA SER A 611 -3.59 25.09 -19.75
C SER A 611 -2.70 25.98 -18.86
N GLU A 612 -3.18 26.34 -17.67
CA GLU A 612 -2.38 27.07 -16.68
C GLU A 612 -1.14 26.26 -16.30
N ARG A 613 0.04 26.88 -16.41
CA ARG A 613 1.33 26.31 -16.01
C ARG A 613 1.46 26.30 -14.50
N SER A 614 0.90 25.27 -13.87
CA SER A 614 0.96 25.09 -12.41
C SER A 614 0.88 23.63 -12.01
N SER A 615 1.22 23.34 -10.75
CA SER A 615 1.05 22.01 -10.15
C SER A 615 -0.40 21.54 -10.11
N LYS A 616 -1.39 22.42 -10.31
CA LYS A 616 -2.82 22.04 -10.40
C LYS A 616 -3.11 21.29 -11.70
N SER A 617 -2.38 21.59 -12.78
CA SER A 617 -2.48 20.91 -14.08
C SER A 617 -1.68 19.61 -14.14
N PHE A 618 -1.10 19.18 -13.01
CA PHE A 618 -0.24 18.00 -12.93
C PHE A 618 -0.87 16.74 -13.51
N SER A 619 -2.15 16.51 -13.19
CA SER A 619 -2.89 15.37 -13.71
C SER A 619 -2.89 15.31 -15.24
N LYS A 620 -3.04 16.46 -15.91
CA LYS A 620 -3.01 16.57 -17.37
C LYS A 620 -1.65 16.20 -17.95
N TYR A 621 -0.55 16.61 -17.31
CA TYR A 621 0.81 16.25 -17.76
C TYR A 621 1.05 14.74 -17.65
N THR A 622 0.59 14.12 -16.55
CA THR A 622 0.71 12.67 -16.36
C THR A 622 -0.26 11.86 -17.23
N ASN A 623 -1.39 12.44 -17.62
CA ASN A 623 -2.33 11.81 -18.54
C ASN A 623 -1.71 11.68 -19.94
N PHE A 624 -0.89 12.66 -20.35
CA PHE A 624 -0.19 12.64 -21.63
C PHE A 624 0.57 11.33 -21.86
N MET A 625 1.50 11.01 -20.97
CA MET A 625 2.33 9.80 -21.05
C MET A 625 1.51 8.49 -21.00
N GLY A 626 0.41 8.46 -20.25
CA GLY A 626 -0.45 7.26 -20.12
C GLY A 626 -1.30 6.95 -21.35
N ARG A 627 -1.57 7.94 -22.23
CA ARG A 627 -2.39 7.77 -23.44
C ARG A 627 -1.58 7.56 -24.72
N LEU A 628 -0.26 7.72 -24.69
CA LEU A 628 0.59 7.50 -25.87
C LEU A 628 0.49 6.05 -26.39
N LEU A 629 0.37 5.92 -27.71
CA LEU A 629 0.11 4.64 -28.38
C LEU A 629 1.40 3.95 -28.88
N PRO A 630 1.41 2.61 -29.04
CA PRO A 630 2.54 1.85 -29.62
C PRO A 630 3.09 2.41 -30.93
N SER A 631 2.23 2.95 -31.80
CA SER A 631 2.63 3.55 -33.07
C SER A 631 3.54 4.77 -32.87
N PHE A 632 3.23 5.63 -31.88
CA PHE A 632 4.07 6.77 -31.54
C PHE A 632 5.36 6.35 -30.82
N TRP A 633 5.28 5.36 -29.91
CA TRP A 633 6.47 4.78 -29.27
C TRP A 633 7.49 4.26 -30.30
N ALA A 634 7.00 3.64 -31.38
CA ALA A 634 7.85 3.17 -32.46
C ALA A 634 8.57 4.32 -33.20
N GLN A 635 7.98 5.51 -33.31
CA GLN A 635 8.64 6.68 -33.90
C GLN A 635 9.70 7.26 -32.97
N LEU A 636 9.43 7.30 -31.66
CA LEU A 636 10.43 7.70 -30.66
C LEU A 636 11.62 6.75 -30.62
N ALA A 637 11.39 5.43 -30.70
CA ALA A 637 12.45 4.44 -30.77
C ALA A 637 13.32 4.60 -32.04
N LYS A 638 12.71 5.07 -33.15
CA LYS A 638 13.43 5.42 -34.39
C LYS A 638 14.12 6.80 -34.32
N LYS A 639 13.98 7.54 -33.22
CA LYS A 639 14.51 8.90 -33.05
C LYS A 639 13.99 9.85 -34.15
N ASP A 640 12.74 9.63 -34.55
CA ASP A 640 12.09 10.39 -35.62
C ASP A 640 11.89 11.86 -35.21
N PRO A 641 12.33 12.85 -36.00
CA PRO A 641 12.33 14.25 -35.56
C PRO A 641 10.97 14.82 -35.15
N PRO A 642 9.85 14.62 -35.88
CA PRO A 642 8.53 15.05 -35.42
C PRO A 642 8.14 14.50 -34.05
N ALA A 643 8.42 13.22 -33.79
CA ALA A 643 8.14 12.59 -32.50
C ALA A 643 8.98 13.23 -31.37
N LEU A 644 10.26 13.48 -31.63
CA LEU A 644 11.17 14.12 -30.68
C LEU A 644 10.76 15.58 -30.39
N ILE A 645 10.29 16.32 -31.38
CA ILE A 645 9.76 17.68 -31.20
C ILE A 645 8.51 17.69 -30.31
N ILE A 646 7.56 16.78 -30.54
CA ILE A 646 6.37 16.67 -29.67
C ILE A 646 6.78 16.37 -28.22
N ILE A 647 7.73 15.45 -28.03
CA ILE A 647 8.21 15.12 -26.68
C ILE A 647 8.98 16.27 -26.05
N SER A 648 9.85 16.99 -26.77
CA SER A 648 10.59 18.12 -26.18
C SER A 648 9.66 19.26 -25.76
N TRP A 649 8.60 19.53 -26.53
CA TRP A 649 7.56 20.48 -26.16
C TRP A 649 6.78 20.03 -24.92
N TRP A 650 6.38 18.76 -24.87
CA TRP A 650 5.74 18.21 -23.67
C TRP A 650 6.66 18.29 -22.45
N LEU A 651 7.94 17.97 -22.58
CA LEU A 651 8.95 18.08 -21.51
C LEU A 651 9.10 19.53 -21.04
N ALA A 652 9.20 20.48 -21.96
CA ALA A 652 9.27 21.90 -21.63
C ALA A 652 8.03 22.37 -20.86
N VAL A 653 6.84 21.96 -21.30
CA VAL A 653 5.60 22.25 -20.56
C VAL A 653 5.59 21.55 -19.21
N PHE A 654 6.08 20.32 -19.10
CA PHE A 654 6.10 19.57 -17.86
C PHE A 654 7.08 20.16 -16.82
N ASP A 655 8.21 20.74 -17.25
CA ASP A 655 9.16 21.43 -16.35
C ASP A 655 8.49 22.56 -15.57
N SER A 656 7.48 23.22 -16.17
CA SER A 656 6.72 24.28 -15.52
C SER A 656 5.93 23.83 -14.28
N ALA A 657 5.65 22.52 -14.15
CA ALA A 657 5.01 21.94 -12.97
C ALA A 657 5.93 21.88 -11.74
N ARG A 658 7.26 22.02 -11.93
CA ARG A 658 8.29 21.97 -10.88
C ARG A 658 8.16 20.75 -9.96
N CYS A 659 7.93 19.58 -10.56
CA CYS A 659 7.84 18.33 -9.83
C CYS A 659 9.23 17.88 -9.39
N TRP A 660 9.49 17.90 -8.08
CA TRP A 660 10.79 17.59 -7.48
C TRP A 660 11.38 16.22 -7.91
N TRP A 661 10.53 15.26 -8.26
CA TRP A 661 10.94 13.91 -8.66
C TRP A 661 11.19 13.77 -10.17
N ALA A 662 10.79 14.74 -10.99
CA ALA A 662 10.92 14.70 -12.45
C ALA A 662 11.86 15.75 -13.02
N GLU A 663 12.09 16.86 -12.30
CA GLU A 663 12.79 18.05 -12.79
C GLU A 663 14.11 17.74 -13.50
N THR A 664 15.01 17.01 -12.83
CA THR A 664 16.32 16.65 -13.40
C THR A 664 16.19 15.85 -14.70
N ARG A 665 15.25 14.90 -14.74
CA ARG A 665 15.02 14.05 -15.92
C ARG A 665 14.43 14.85 -17.06
N VAL A 666 13.40 15.64 -16.78
CA VAL A 666 12.69 16.45 -17.78
C VAL A 666 13.65 17.44 -18.46
N ARG A 667 14.45 18.18 -17.68
CA ARG A 667 15.44 19.10 -18.25
C ARG A 667 16.54 18.39 -19.01
N SER A 668 17.04 17.27 -18.49
CA SER A 668 18.12 16.50 -19.11
C SER A 668 17.69 15.93 -20.48
N GLU A 669 16.49 15.35 -20.56
CA GLU A 669 15.95 14.81 -21.82
C GLU A 669 15.56 15.91 -22.81
N CYS A 670 15.01 17.03 -22.32
CA CYS A 670 14.70 18.17 -23.19
C CYS A 670 15.97 18.74 -23.84
N ALA A 671 17.02 18.95 -23.04
CA ALA A 671 18.33 19.39 -23.54
C ALA A 671 18.95 18.37 -24.49
N ALA A 672 18.84 17.07 -24.21
CA ALA A 672 19.36 16.02 -25.07
C ALA A 672 18.70 16.02 -26.47
N ILE A 673 17.38 16.20 -26.53
CA ILE A 673 16.66 16.32 -27.80
C ILE A 673 17.10 17.58 -28.56
N CYS A 674 17.29 18.71 -27.87
CA CYS A 674 17.82 19.93 -28.49
C CYS A 674 19.21 19.68 -29.08
N MET A 675 20.13 19.09 -28.31
CA MET A 675 21.48 18.72 -28.76
C MET A 675 21.45 17.78 -29.97
N TYR A 676 20.51 16.82 -29.99
CA TYR A 676 20.40 15.82 -31.06
C TYR A 676 19.91 16.44 -32.38
N LEU A 677 18.95 17.37 -32.31
CA LEU A 677 18.30 17.95 -33.48
C LEU A 677 18.89 19.30 -33.94
N GLU A 678 19.79 19.91 -33.17
CA GLU A 678 20.37 21.23 -33.44
C GLU A 678 21.12 21.34 -34.78
N ASN A 679 21.63 20.23 -35.32
CA ASN A 679 22.30 20.22 -36.63
C ASN A 679 21.38 19.73 -37.76
N SER A 680 20.06 19.78 -37.58
CA SER A 680 19.10 19.40 -38.62
C SER A 680 19.17 20.38 -39.80
N GLU A 681 19.07 19.84 -41.02
CA GLU A 681 19.00 20.63 -42.25
C GLU A 681 17.61 21.27 -42.46
N ASP A 682 16.57 20.81 -41.74
CA ASP A 682 15.23 21.38 -41.84
C ASP A 682 15.09 22.64 -40.98
N PRO A 683 14.92 23.83 -41.57
CA PRO A 683 14.80 25.08 -40.81
C PRO A 683 13.56 25.14 -39.93
N ARG A 684 12.52 24.33 -40.20
CA ARG A 684 11.34 24.23 -39.34
C ARG A 684 11.68 23.59 -38.01
N ILE A 685 12.53 22.56 -38.01
CA ILE A 685 13.00 21.88 -36.79
C ILE A 685 13.76 22.86 -35.91
N LEU A 686 14.69 23.63 -36.48
CA LEU A 686 15.49 24.60 -35.73
C LEU A 686 14.63 25.66 -35.04
N ARG A 687 13.60 26.18 -35.71
CA ARG A 687 12.64 27.13 -35.10
C ARG A 687 11.82 26.48 -33.98
N LEU A 688 11.31 25.27 -34.20
CA LEU A 688 10.51 24.55 -33.23
C LEU A 688 11.32 24.11 -31.99
N LEU A 689 12.65 24.07 -32.06
CA LEU A 689 13.52 23.81 -30.92
C LEU A 689 13.73 25.02 -30.00
N GLU A 690 13.47 26.25 -30.46
CA GLU A 690 13.74 27.46 -29.68
C GLU A 690 12.98 27.47 -28.34
N PHE A 691 11.68 27.12 -28.34
CA PHE A 691 10.87 27.06 -27.11
C PHE A 691 11.39 26.00 -26.10
N PRO A 692 11.58 24.72 -26.48
CA PRO A 692 12.14 23.74 -25.56
C PRO A 692 13.55 24.09 -25.06
N ALA A 693 14.40 24.63 -25.93
CA ALA A 693 15.76 25.03 -25.59
C ALA A 693 15.80 26.17 -24.57
N GLU A 694 14.96 27.20 -24.77
CA GLU A 694 14.80 28.31 -23.82
C GLU A 694 14.39 27.79 -22.43
N VAL A 695 13.39 26.91 -22.37
CA VAL A 695 12.86 26.40 -21.09
C VAL A 695 13.88 25.53 -20.36
N CYS A 696 14.60 24.66 -21.06
CA CYS A 696 15.61 23.80 -20.42
C CYS A 696 16.98 24.47 -20.22
N GLY A 697 17.16 25.70 -20.69
CA GLY A 697 18.41 26.46 -20.57
C GLY A 697 19.49 26.00 -21.54
N TYR A 698 19.13 25.39 -22.67
CA TYR A 698 20.07 25.03 -23.73
C TYR A 698 20.21 26.18 -24.73
N LEU A 699 21.45 26.60 -25.04
CA LEU A 699 21.71 27.63 -26.03
C LEU A 699 21.92 26.99 -27.41
N LEU A 700 20.97 27.22 -28.33
CA LEU A 700 21.06 26.75 -29.71
C LEU A 700 22.11 27.57 -30.49
N LYS A 701 22.94 26.90 -31.29
CA LYS A 701 23.96 27.50 -32.15
C LYS A 701 23.41 28.60 -33.04
N HIS A 702 22.28 28.35 -33.71
CA HIS A 702 21.67 29.33 -34.61
C HIS A 702 21.12 30.56 -33.88
N VAL A 703 20.77 30.41 -32.59
CA VAL A 703 20.37 31.54 -31.73
C VAL A 703 21.60 32.33 -31.29
N GLN A 704 22.70 31.63 -30.96
CA GLN A 704 23.98 32.28 -30.67
C GLN A 704 24.49 33.08 -31.88
N GLU A 705 24.52 32.48 -33.07
CA GLU A 705 24.94 33.13 -34.31
C GLU A 705 24.07 34.35 -34.63
N ARG A 706 22.74 34.25 -34.45
CA ARG A 706 21.80 35.37 -34.61
C ARG A 706 22.10 36.49 -33.61
N ALA A 707 22.35 36.17 -32.35
CA ALA A 707 22.69 37.14 -31.31
C ALA A 707 24.04 37.83 -31.55
N GLU A 708 25.04 37.11 -32.08
CA GLU A 708 26.33 37.67 -32.48
C GLU A 708 26.21 38.65 -33.66
N LEU A 709 25.27 38.40 -34.58
CA LEU A 709 24.96 39.31 -35.69
C LEU A 709 24.14 40.54 -35.27
N GLU A 710 23.30 40.41 -34.25
CA GLU A 710 22.45 41.47 -33.71
C GLU A 710 23.13 42.31 -32.61
N ALA A 711 24.26 41.85 -32.07
CA ALA A 711 25.02 42.60 -31.07
C ALA A 711 25.47 43.96 -31.66
N PRO A 712 25.13 45.10 -31.01
CA PRO A 712 25.52 46.40 -31.51
C PRO A 712 27.05 46.46 -31.55
N LEU A 713 27.61 46.73 -32.74
CA LEU A 713 29.02 47.06 -32.93
C LEU A 713 29.41 48.09 -31.88
N PHE A 714 30.14 47.67 -30.85
CA PHE A 714 30.80 48.56 -29.93
C PHE A 714 31.73 49.45 -30.77
N ILE A 715 31.30 50.68 -31.05
CA ILE A 715 32.17 51.71 -31.60
C ILE A 715 33.18 52.00 -30.48
N PRO A 716 34.48 51.69 -30.66
CA PRO A 716 35.45 52.04 -29.64
C PRO A 716 35.48 53.56 -29.50
N TYR A 717 35.29 54.02 -28.27
CA TYR A 717 35.43 55.42 -27.89
C TYR A 717 36.89 55.81 -28.17
N GLU A 718 37.15 56.59 -29.22
CA GLU A 718 38.46 57.20 -29.44
C GLU A 718 38.75 58.14 -28.25
N PRO A 719 39.88 57.99 -27.54
CA PRO A 719 40.26 58.94 -26.52
C PRO A 719 40.63 60.25 -27.20
N CYS A 720 39.85 61.29 -26.89
CA CYS A 720 40.11 62.67 -27.29
C CYS A 720 41.54 63.05 -26.84
N GLN A 721 42.45 63.21 -27.81
CA GLN A 721 43.79 63.72 -27.57
C GLN A 721 43.67 65.16 -27.08
N LEU A 722 43.93 65.37 -25.79
CA LEU A 722 44.27 66.69 -25.26
C LEU A 722 45.63 67.07 -25.85
N GLU A 723 45.61 67.87 -26.92
CA GLU A 723 46.76 68.65 -27.36
C GLU A 723 47.19 69.56 -26.20
N THR A 724 48.34 69.21 -25.63
CA THR A 724 49.21 70.16 -24.94
C THR A 724 50.33 70.44 -25.93
N ASP A 725 50.44 71.68 -26.40
CA ASP A 725 51.70 72.43 -26.42
C ASP A 725 51.53 73.83 -27.04
N ILE A 726 51.85 74.82 -26.20
CA ILE A 726 52.50 76.13 -26.46
C ILE A 726 51.77 77.17 -27.31
#